data_AF-A0A2D3VV26-F1
#
_entry.id   AF-A0A2D3VV26-F1
#
_cell.length_a   1.000
_cell.length_b   1.000
_cell.length_c   1.000
_cell.angle_alpha   90.00
_cell.angle_beta   90.00
_cell.angle_gamma   90.00
#
_symmetry.space_group_name_H-M   'P 1'
#
loop_
_entity.id
_entity.type
_entity.pdbx_description
1 polymer ?
#
loop_
_entity_poly.entity_id
_entity_poly.type
_entity_poly.pdbx_seq_one_letter_code
_entity_poly.pdbx_strand_id
1 'polypeptide(L)'
;MTKKQTVYSSKMSFAHFYFSTPLLDKLNTFNDDFKSFYTFDMYNLPEKLPNIDILYIEIDEVSKEKFVIINTLVKKFPSKKVVLFTSNSNNSFLLKFALHFSIDRVLEMKNDESYLKKAVSNSIIKFYEKQNEKQQLEISKRISSFFALLIFKKEHLIFANEKAYEVFDSNDINVIESLIKNNESIYTMLVSNQNENRVVVMKNAQGEDWKYNFFLNVLPNGVDKLLSIIPHRKIEESDDISTLNRFQFVEVLKDKLAQNSFAYNDMSLILINVSNYDKLVKVTGSLKVHDFIKKFILKLMKYKEPYEVLTQWSPNFFVILVENDSFDAVKERLDSLHQKLIYNEIDKEISPIIISSVLHLYDDNINRIILHVENIAKQSITPNDFKDNEYFEIHHFSDYMSEEEQIEHYFHSCIANKTNLKLLNIYKGLCINTQSKIIRADGDAYFFSFEALQGYSMEVEEKTVIQSPDLPYDISASVTHVNFDKSMAFLNNFQFLTSSANNRQYTRVQPASRTPLIIKYEKFVYQGEIIDISINSVAIKFAHRVNKVLLNEFVHANFKLPDESEEYGYVELKIEAKIVYIGDYDKIYCKVVLMLEDLKKPYDSYMLKYMYVRQKELIVELKKSARANAIGRR
;
A
#
# COMPACT_ATOMS: atom_id res chain seq x y z
N MET A 1 40.66 -13.60 -54.70
CA MET A 1 39.39 -13.16 -54.09
C MET A 1 39.22 -11.68 -54.37
N THR A 2 37.99 -11.15 -54.40
CA THR A 2 37.74 -9.71 -54.45
C THR A 2 38.01 -9.07 -53.07
N LYS A 3 38.26 -7.76 -53.00
CA LYS A 3 38.50 -7.03 -51.74
C LYS A 3 37.38 -7.27 -50.70
N LYS A 4 36.13 -7.41 -51.18
CA LYS A 4 34.96 -7.71 -50.35
C LYS A 4 34.98 -9.15 -49.81
N GLN A 5 35.41 -10.12 -50.61
CA GLN A 5 35.55 -11.54 -50.20
C GLN A 5 36.66 -11.72 -49.15
N THR A 6 37.79 -11.03 -49.30
CA THR A 6 38.91 -11.08 -48.34
C THR A 6 38.53 -10.55 -46.95
N VAL A 7 37.68 -9.52 -46.89
CA VAL A 7 37.15 -8.97 -45.62
C VAL A 7 36.16 -9.93 -44.93
N TYR A 8 35.48 -10.78 -45.71
CA TYR A 8 34.56 -11.78 -45.16
C TYR A 8 35.28 -13.03 -44.71
N SER A 9 36.24 -13.52 -45.50
CA SER A 9 37.02 -14.70 -45.16
C SER A 9 37.81 -14.48 -43.86
N SER A 10 38.36 -13.28 -43.62
CA SER A 10 39.09 -12.92 -42.40
C SER A 10 38.25 -12.97 -41.11
N LYS A 11 36.94 -13.18 -41.20
CA LYS A 11 36.02 -13.35 -40.06
C LYS A 11 35.46 -14.77 -39.94
N MET A 12 35.77 -15.66 -40.88
CA MET A 12 35.23 -17.01 -40.97
C MET A 12 36.26 -18.04 -40.54
N SER A 13 35.77 -19.14 -39.96
CA SER A 13 36.58 -20.30 -39.64
C SER A 13 36.24 -21.44 -40.60
N PHE A 14 37.23 -22.11 -41.17
CA PHE A 14 36.97 -23.27 -42.01
C PHE A 14 37.82 -24.45 -41.61
N ALA A 15 37.29 -25.65 -41.87
CA ALA A 15 38.00 -26.88 -41.59
C ALA A 15 38.04 -27.78 -42.80
N HIS A 16 39.21 -28.37 -43.02
CA HIS A 16 39.48 -29.37 -44.01
C HIS A 16 39.53 -30.75 -43.33
N PHE A 17 38.61 -31.63 -43.71
CA PHE A 17 38.51 -32.99 -43.20
C PHE A 17 38.91 -33.98 -44.30
N TYR A 18 39.80 -34.91 -43.98
CA TYR A 18 40.28 -35.94 -44.90
C TYR A 18 40.36 -37.30 -44.19
N PHE A 19 40.48 -38.39 -44.96
CA PHE A 19 40.69 -39.73 -44.43
C PHE A 19 42.15 -40.15 -44.65
N SER A 20 42.90 -40.35 -43.56
CA SER A 20 44.30 -40.80 -43.56
C SER A 20 45.32 -39.83 -44.19
N THR A 21 45.20 -39.52 -45.47
CA THR A 21 46.11 -38.62 -46.21
C THR A 21 45.32 -37.57 -46.99
N PRO A 22 45.66 -36.28 -46.88
CA PRO A 22 44.95 -35.21 -47.58
C PRO A 22 45.27 -35.23 -49.07
N LEU A 23 44.24 -35.27 -49.92
CA LEU A 23 44.35 -35.25 -51.38
C LEU A 23 44.29 -33.83 -51.97
N LEU A 24 43.78 -32.86 -51.21
CA LEU A 24 43.68 -31.43 -51.52
C LEU A 24 44.57 -30.60 -50.59
N ASP A 25 45.85 -30.94 -50.51
CA ASP A 25 46.86 -30.21 -49.70
C ASP A 25 46.93 -28.71 -50.04
N LYS A 26 46.62 -28.32 -51.29
CA LYS A 26 46.54 -26.92 -51.72
C LYS A 26 45.39 -26.13 -51.09
N LEU A 27 44.46 -26.76 -50.36
CA LEU A 27 43.52 -26.01 -49.51
C LEU A 27 44.24 -25.24 -48.40
N ASN A 28 45.44 -25.69 -47.99
CA ASN A 28 46.23 -25.05 -46.96
C ASN A 28 46.77 -23.67 -47.39
N THR A 29 46.86 -23.39 -48.70
CA THR A 29 47.34 -22.09 -49.19
C THR A 29 46.37 -20.95 -48.87
N PHE A 30 45.12 -21.28 -48.49
CA PHE A 30 44.12 -20.31 -48.05
C PHE A 30 44.11 -20.08 -46.54
N ASN A 31 45.06 -20.65 -45.77
CA ASN A 31 45.10 -20.48 -44.30
C ASN A 31 45.07 -19.00 -43.88
N ASP A 32 45.91 -18.18 -44.52
CA ASP A 32 46.07 -16.76 -44.20
C ASP A 32 44.88 -15.89 -44.64
N ASP A 33 43.99 -16.43 -45.50
CA ASP A 33 42.80 -15.71 -45.96
C ASP A 33 41.67 -15.74 -44.92
N PHE A 34 41.74 -16.60 -43.89
CA PHE A 34 40.67 -16.84 -42.94
C PHE A 34 41.02 -16.54 -41.49
N LYS A 35 40.00 -16.38 -40.63
CA LYS A 35 40.21 -16.16 -39.18
C LYS A 35 40.91 -17.34 -38.53
N SER A 36 40.52 -18.55 -38.93
CA SER A 36 41.18 -19.78 -38.50
C SER A 36 40.91 -20.89 -39.51
N PHE A 37 41.96 -21.63 -39.82
CA PHE A 37 41.92 -22.82 -40.65
C PHE A 37 42.31 -24.03 -39.80
N TYR A 38 41.53 -25.10 -39.92
CA TYR A 38 41.82 -26.36 -39.24
C TYR A 38 41.89 -27.49 -40.24
N THR A 39 42.74 -28.48 -39.96
CA THR A 39 42.87 -29.67 -40.78
C THR A 39 42.73 -30.88 -39.86
N PHE A 40 41.83 -31.80 -40.19
CA PHE A 40 41.47 -32.92 -39.32
C PHE A 40 41.46 -34.24 -40.10
N ASP A 41 42.10 -35.25 -39.54
CA ASP A 41 41.92 -36.64 -39.96
C ASP A 41 40.61 -37.18 -39.35
N MET A 42 39.73 -37.67 -40.22
CA MET A 42 38.40 -38.18 -39.88
C MET A 42 38.43 -39.43 -39.00
N TYR A 43 39.53 -40.19 -39.01
CA TYR A 43 39.71 -41.33 -38.10
C TYR A 43 40.17 -40.91 -36.70
N ASN A 44 40.76 -39.72 -36.56
CA ASN A 44 41.41 -39.24 -35.35
C ASN A 44 40.88 -37.85 -34.95
N LEU A 45 39.55 -37.71 -34.89
CA LEU A 45 38.91 -36.44 -34.50
C LEU A 45 39.05 -36.19 -33.00
N PRO A 46 39.35 -34.94 -32.57
CA PRO A 46 39.36 -34.59 -31.15
C PRO A 46 37.95 -34.66 -30.53
N GLU A 47 37.86 -34.90 -29.21
CA GLU A 47 36.59 -34.98 -28.49
C GLU A 47 35.72 -33.72 -28.66
N LYS A 48 36.37 -32.54 -28.74
CA LYS A 48 35.72 -31.25 -28.93
C LYS A 48 36.29 -30.55 -30.16
N LEU A 49 35.43 -30.31 -31.15
CA LEU A 49 35.78 -29.56 -32.35
C LEU A 49 35.53 -28.06 -32.16
N PRO A 50 36.36 -27.19 -32.77
CA PRO A 50 36.15 -25.74 -32.74
C PRO A 50 34.88 -25.33 -33.51
N ASN A 51 34.43 -24.08 -33.31
CA ASN A 51 33.31 -23.54 -34.08
C ASN A 51 33.77 -23.26 -35.52
N ILE A 52 33.28 -24.07 -36.46
CA ILE A 52 33.68 -24.05 -37.88
C ILE A 52 32.50 -23.54 -38.70
N ASP A 53 32.73 -22.61 -39.63
CA ASP A 53 31.69 -22.02 -40.50
C ASP A 53 31.51 -22.78 -41.82
N ILE A 54 32.61 -23.27 -42.39
CA ILE A 54 32.65 -24.02 -43.65
C ILE A 54 33.45 -25.31 -43.45
N LEU A 55 32.86 -26.44 -43.83
CA LEU A 55 33.47 -27.76 -43.79
C LEU A 55 33.76 -28.21 -45.22
N TYR A 56 35.04 -28.46 -45.52
CA TYR A 56 35.47 -29.17 -46.71
C TYR A 56 35.80 -30.60 -46.32
N ILE A 57 35.13 -31.56 -46.95
CA ILE A 57 35.31 -32.98 -46.62
C ILE A 57 35.76 -33.72 -47.89
N GLU A 58 36.90 -34.37 -47.81
CA GLU A 58 37.40 -35.24 -48.86
C GLU A 58 36.85 -36.66 -48.73
N ILE A 59 36.43 -37.22 -49.87
CA ILE A 59 35.93 -38.60 -50.00
C ILE A 59 36.65 -39.23 -51.19
N ASP A 60 37.79 -39.84 -50.90
CA ASP A 60 38.62 -40.62 -51.83
C ASP A 60 37.83 -41.80 -52.45
N GLU A 61 37.09 -42.53 -51.62
CA GLU A 61 36.24 -43.65 -52.01
C GLU A 61 34.92 -43.65 -51.22
N VAL A 62 33.87 -44.16 -51.86
CA VAL A 62 32.51 -44.19 -51.31
C VAL A 62 32.31 -45.52 -50.58
N SER A 63 32.45 -45.53 -49.24
CA SER A 63 32.26 -46.73 -48.40
C SER A 63 31.28 -46.51 -47.24
N LYS A 64 30.62 -47.57 -46.79
CA LYS A 64 29.63 -47.51 -45.70
C LYS A 64 30.23 -46.96 -44.41
N GLU A 65 31.46 -47.35 -44.09
CA GLU A 65 32.19 -46.90 -42.90
C GLU A 65 32.46 -45.39 -42.94
N LYS A 66 33.00 -44.88 -44.06
CA LYS A 66 33.26 -43.44 -44.24
C LYS A 66 31.97 -42.62 -44.13
N PHE A 67 30.84 -43.10 -44.66
CA PHE A 67 29.55 -42.44 -44.50
C PHE A 67 29.04 -42.35 -43.06
N VAL A 68 29.28 -43.37 -42.23
CA VAL A 68 28.88 -43.32 -40.81
C VAL A 68 29.64 -42.18 -40.10
N ILE A 69 30.92 -42.01 -40.42
CA ILE A 69 31.76 -40.95 -39.85
C ILE A 69 31.30 -39.58 -40.36
N ILE A 70 31.06 -39.43 -41.66
CA ILE A 70 30.57 -38.16 -42.26
C ILE A 70 29.19 -37.80 -41.69
N ASN A 71 28.27 -38.75 -41.56
CA ASN A 71 26.95 -38.54 -40.95
C ASN A 71 27.08 -38.01 -39.52
N THR A 72 27.96 -38.61 -38.72
CA THR A 72 28.23 -38.17 -37.34
C THR A 72 28.79 -36.74 -37.32
N LEU A 73 29.69 -36.40 -38.24
CA LEU A 73 30.25 -35.05 -38.35
C LEU A 73 29.19 -34.03 -38.77
N VAL A 74 28.43 -34.29 -39.84
CA VAL A 74 27.41 -33.37 -40.35
C VAL A 74 26.31 -33.11 -39.31
N LYS A 75 25.92 -34.13 -38.53
CA LYS A 75 24.99 -33.97 -37.40
C LYS A 75 25.53 -33.10 -36.26
N LYS A 76 26.85 -33.11 -36.02
CA LYS A 76 27.49 -32.20 -35.03
C LYS A 76 27.50 -30.74 -35.52
N PHE A 77 27.31 -30.49 -36.82
CA PHE A 77 27.31 -29.16 -37.43
C PHE A 77 26.04 -28.89 -38.26
N PRO A 78 24.83 -28.95 -37.66
CA PRO A 78 23.56 -28.95 -38.38
C PRO A 78 23.19 -27.62 -39.07
N SER A 79 24.04 -26.60 -38.98
CA SER A 79 23.79 -25.25 -39.52
C SER A 79 24.97 -24.67 -40.32
N LYS A 80 25.98 -25.49 -40.63
CA LYS A 80 27.23 -25.05 -41.28
C LYS A 80 27.26 -25.43 -42.75
N LYS A 81 28.07 -24.71 -43.53
CA LYS A 81 28.21 -24.98 -44.95
C LYS A 81 29.09 -26.21 -45.14
N VAL A 82 28.60 -27.21 -45.85
CA VAL A 82 29.33 -28.47 -46.10
C VAL A 82 29.56 -28.62 -47.59
N VAL A 83 30.83 -28.78 -47.98
CA VAL A 83 31.23 -29.06 -49.35
C VAL A 83 32.00 -30.37 -49.37
N LEU A 84 31.50 -31.33 -50.15
CA LEU A 84 32.16 -32.62 -50.33
C LEU A 84 33.01 -32.58 -51.60
N PHE A 85 34.23 -33.08 -51.52
CA PHE A 85 35.06 -33.38 -52.68
C PHE A 85 35.15 -34.88 -52.84
N THR A 86 34.94 -35.40 -54.05
CA THR A 86 34.98 -36.84 -54.30
C THR A 86 35.52 -37.18 -55.69
N SER A 87 36.12 -38.37 -55.81
CA SER A 87 36.54 -38.95 -57.08
C SER A 87 35.37 -39.22 -58.04
N ASN A 88 34.14 -39.39 -57.52
CA ASN A 88 32.93 -39.62 -58.33
C ASN A 88 31.76 -38.73 -57.89
N SER A 89 31.71 -37.50 -58.40
CA SER A 89 30.69 -36.50 -58.05
C SER A 89 29.26 -36.88 -58.49
N ASN A 90 29.11 -37.83 -59.43
CA ASN A 90 27.82 -38.30 -59.94
C ASN A 90 27.31 -39.56 -59.21
N ASN A 91 27.97 -39.98 -58.12
CA ASN A 91 27.53 -41.13 -57.34
C ASN A 91 26.11 -40.89 -56.75
N SER A 92 25.14 -41.71 -57.15
CA SER A 92 23.73 -41.55 -56.77
C SER A 92 23.48 -41.66 -55.27
N PHE A 93 24.26 -42.48 -54.56
CA PHE A 93 24.15 -42.63 -53.11
C PHE A 93 24.67 -41.39 -52.38
N LEU A 94 25.81 -40.84 -52.82
CA LEU A 94 26.38 -39.61 -52.28
C LEU A 94 25.47 -38.40 -52.52
N LEU A 95 24.85 -38.31 -53.71
CA LEU A 95 23.89 -37.24 -54.02
C LEU A 95 22.62 -37.33 -53.17
N LYS A 96 22.09 -38.55 -52.92
CA LYS A 96 20.97 -38.77 -51.99
C LYS A 96 21.33 -38.38 -50.57
N PHE A 97 22.54 -38.72 -50.12
CA PHE A 97 23.06 -38.31 -48.81
C PHE A 97 23.17 -36.78 -48.70
N ALA A 98 23.72 -36.13 -49.73
CA ALA A 98 23.84 -34.68 -49.80
C ALA A 98 22.48 -33.97 -49.72
N LEU A 99 21.46 -34.48 -50.43
CA LEU A 99 20.10 -33.98 -50.35
C LEU A 99 19.49 -34.14 -48.95
N HIS A 100 19.63 -35.33 -48.35
CA HIS A 100 19.05 -35.62 -47.03
C HIS A 100 19.60 -34.71 -45.93
N PHE A 101 20.91 -34.39 -45.98
CA PHE A 101 21.57 -33.53 -45.01
C PHE A 101 21.72 -32.06 -45.46
N SER A 102 21.09 -31.67 -46.56
CA SER A 102 21.18 -30.30 -47.11
C SER A 102 22.62 -29.80 -47.33
N ILE A 103 23.50 -30.70 -47.80
CA ILE A 103 24.90 -30.40 -48.14
C ILE A 103 24.93 -29.45 -49.35
N ASP A 104 25.77 -28.42 -49.29
CA ASP A 104 25.73 -27.33 -50.27
C ASP A 104 26.18 -27.75 -51.66
N ARG A 105 27.27 -28.52 -51.73
CA ARG A 105 27.87 -28.95 -52.99
C ARG A 105 28.62 -30.26 -52.84
N VAL A 106 28.57 -31.05 -53.91
CA VAL A 106 29.47 -32.18 -54.17
C VAL A 106 30.31 -31.79 -55.38
N LEU A 107 31.62 -31.76 -55.22
CA LEU A 107 32.61 -31.33 -56.20
C LEU A 107 33.55 -32.49 -56.55
N GLU A 108 34.15 -32.43 -57.73
CA GLU A 108 35.18 -33.38 -58.14
C GLU A 108 36.48 -33.15 -57.35
N MET A 109 37.16 -34.23 -56.98
CA MET A 109 38.45 -34.19 -56.30
C MET A 109 39.55 -33.73 -57.26
N LYS A 110 39.84 -32.42 -57.26
CA LYS A 110 40.86 -31.79 -58.11
C LYS A 110 41.75 -30.87 -57.30
N ASN A 111 43.01 -31.26 -57.12
CA ASN A 111 44.03 -30.50 -56.40
C ASN A 111 44.71 -29.42 -57.27
N ASP A 112 43.89 -28.60 -57.92
CA ASP A 112 44.32 -27.46 -58.72
C ASP A 112 44.00 -26.15 -57.99
N GLU A 113 44.97 -25.25 -57.90
CA GLU A 113 44.83 -24.03 -57.09
C GLU A 113 43.75 -23.09 -57.66
N SER A 114 43.64 -22.99 -58.98
CA SER A 114 42.63 -22.15 -59.63
C SER A 114 41.21 -22.70 -59.40
N TYR A 115 41.07 -24.03 -59.42
CA TYR A 115 39.84 -24.75 -59.13
C TYR A 115 39.41 -24.58 -57.68
N LEU A 116 40.31 -24.82 -56.73
CA LEU A 116 40.05 -24.68 -55.29
C LEU A 116 39.74 -23.23 -54.93
N LYS A 117 40.45 -22.25 -55.49
CA LYS A 117 40.17 -20.81 -55.31
C LYS A 117 38.74 -20.46 -55.73
N LYS A 118 38.24 -21.04 -56.83
CA LYS A 118 36.87 -20.86 -57.30
C LYS A 118 35.86 -21.54 -56.36
N ALA A 119 36.17 -22.74 -55.85
CA ALA A 119 35.34 -23.43 -54.86
C ALA A 119 35.23 -22.62 -53.56
N VAL A 120 36.36 -22.16 -53.01
CA VAL A 120 36.43 -21.36 -51.78
C VAL A 120 35.70 -20.02 -51.94
N SER A 121 35.96 -19.29 -53.02
CA SER A 121 35.30 -17.99 -53.28
C SER A 121 33.78 -18.12 -53.37
N ASN A 122 33.28 -19.19 -53.99
CA ASN A 122 31.84 -19.46 -54.09
C ASN A 122 31.21 -19.81 -52.73
N SER A 123 31.92 -20.58 -51.90
CA SER A 123 31.45 -20.93 -50.55
C SER A 123 31.33 -19.68 -49.68
N ILE A 124 32.28 -18.74 -49.76
CA ILE A 124 32.26 -17.46 -49.03
C ILE A 124 31.04 -16.61 -49.46
N ILE A 125 30.83 -16.43 -50.76
CA ILE A 125 29.69 -15.63 -51.28
C ILE A 125 28.37 -16.20 -50.78
N LYS A 126 28.16 -17.51 -50.96
CA LYS A 126 26.91 -18.17 -50.58
C LYS A 126 26.67 -18.21 -49.07
N PHE A 127 27.73 -18.30 -48.27
CA PHE A 127 27.62 -18.20 -46.82
C PHE A 127 27.16 -16.79 -46.43
N TYR A 128 27.77 -15.76 -47.02
CA TYR A 128 27.44 -14.37 -46.75
C TYR A 128 26.00 -14.01 -47.17
N GLU A 129 25.57 -14.42 -48.37
CA GLU A 129 24.19 -14.23 -48.84
C GLU A 129 23.18 -14.84 -47.86
N LYS A 130 23.39 -16.08 -47.43
CA LYS A 130 22.50 -16.77 -46.48
C LYS A 130 22.49 -16.11 -45.08
N GLN A 131 23.63 -15.60 -44.61
CA GLN A 131 23.68 -14.84 -43.35
C GLN A 131 22.96 -13.50 -43.46
N ASN A 132 23.14 -12.78 -44.57
CA ASN A 132 22.42 -11.54 -44.83
C ASN A 132 20.93 -11.76 -44.96
N GLU A 133 20.47 -12.79 -45.67
CA GLU A 133 19.06 -13.16 -45.74
C GLU A 133 18.50 -13.46 -44.36
N LYS A 134 19.23 -14.23 -43.53
CA LYS A 134 18.81 -14.54 -42.16
C LYS A 134 18.73 -13.27 -41.30
N GLN A 135 19.72 -12.40 -41.40
CA GLN A 135 19.76 -11.14 -40.65
C GLN A 135 18.68 -10.17 -41.12
N GLN A 136 18.42 -10.07 -42.44
CA GLN A 136 17.32 -9.29 -43.00
C GLN A 136 15.96 -9.84 -42.59
N LEU A 137 15.79 -11.16 -42.57
CA LEU A 137 14.57 -11.80 -42.08
C LEU A 137 14.36 -11.55 -40.58
N GLU A 138 15.43 -11.61 -39.79
CA GLU A 138 15.37 -11.34 -38.35
C GLU A 138 15.08 -9.86 -38.05
N ILE A 139 15.70 -8.95 -38.80
CA ILE A 139 15.41 -7.51 -38.74
C ILE A 139 13.96 -7.26 -39.19
N SER A 140 13.50 -7.87 -40.28
CA SER A 140 12.13 -7.75 -40.78
C SER A 140 11.11 -8.27 -39.76
N LYS A 141 11.38 -9.41 -39.11
CA LYS A 141 10.56 -9.94 -38.01
C LYS A 141 10.54 -9.01 -36.81
N ARG A 142 11.69 -8.45 -36.42
CA ARG A 142 11.76 -7.47 -35.32
C ARG A 142 10.99 -6.20 -35.67
N ILE A 143 11.20 -5.61 -36.85
CA ILE A 143 10.48 -4.44 -37.34
C ILE A 143 8.96 -4.70 -37.36
N SER A 144 8.55 -5.85 -37.90
CA SER A 144 7.14 -6.25 -37.96
C SER A 144 6.52 -6.49 -36.57
N SER A 145 7.34 -6.82 -35.56
CA SER A 145 6.87 -7.01 -34.19
C SER A 145 6.70 -5.71 -33.38
N PHE A 146 7.39 -4.62 -33.75
CA PHE A 146 7.42 -3.40 -32.93
C PHE A 146 6.44 -2.31 -33.36
N PHE A 147 6.14 -2.19 -34.66
CA PHE A 147 5.25 -1.13 -35.16
C PHE A 147 4.45 -1.55 -36.39
N ALA A 148 3.27 -0.94 -36.54
CA ALA A 148 2.40 -1.14 -37.70
C ALA A 148 2.93 -0.31 -38.87
N LEU A 149 3.03 -0.95 -40.05
CA LEU A 149 3.57 -0.36 -41.27
C LEU A 149 2.59 -0.56 -42.42
N LEU A 150 2.28 0.53 -43.11
CA LEU A 150 1.41 0.56 -44.28
C LEU A 150 2.11 1.28 -45.43
N ILE A 151 2.02 0.72 -46.63
CA ILE A 151 2.57 1.34 -47.85
C ILE A 151 1.42 1.67 -48.79
N PHE A 152 1.33 2.95 -49.14
CA PHE A 152 0.40 3.46 -50.11
C PHE A 152 1.11 3.71 -51.43
N LYS A 153 0.52 3.21 -52.52
CA LYS A 153 0.90 3.57 -53.87
C LYS A 153 -0.14 4.52 -54.41
N LYS A 154 0.22 5.79 -54.61
CA LYS A 154 -0.74 6.89 -54.78
C LYS A 154 -1.70 6.97 -53.58
N GLU A 155 -2.97 6.58 -53.79
CA GLU A 155 -4.03 6.62 -52.78
C GLU A 155 -4.52 5.23 -52.34
N HIS A 156 -3.88 4.16 -52.83
CA HIS A 156 -4.28 2.78 -52.55
C HIS A 156 -3.29 2.08 -51.64
N LEU A 157 -3.82 1.35 -50.65
CA LEU A 157 -3.02 0.57 -49.73
C LEU A 157 -2.58 -0.72 -50.41
N ILE A 158 -1.27 -0.89 -50.60
CA ILE A 158 -0.71 -2.06 -51.29
C ILE A 158 -0.04 -3.04 -50.34
N PHE A 159 0.27 -2.62 -49.12
CA PHE A 159 0.90 -3.46 -48.11
C PHE A 159 0.53 -3.01 -46.70
N ALA A 160 0.26 -3.98 -45.84
CA ALA A 160 0.12 -3.84 -44.39
C ALA A 160 0.88 -5.01 -43.73
N ASN A 161 1.61 -4.75 -42.64
CA ASN A 161 2.26 -5.82 -41.87
C ASN A 161 1.32 -6.41 -40.80
N GLU A 162 1.70 -7.53 -40.16
CA GLU A 162 0.90 -8.21 -39.12
C GLU A 162 0.39 -7.24 -38.03
N LYS A 163 1.26 -6.34 -37.55
CA LYS A 163 0.88 -5.36 -36.53
C LYS A 163 -0.17 -4.35 -37.02
N ALA A 164 -0.18 -4.00 -38.31
CA ALA A 164 -1.23 -3.14 -38.86
C ALA A 164 -2.59 -3.85 -38.89
N TYR A 165 -2.63 -5.14 -39.25
CA TYR A 165 -3.85 -5.95 -39.17
C TYR A 165 -4.37 -6.02 -37.71
N GLU A 166 -3.50 -6.15 -36.72
CA GLU A 166 -3.87 -6.10 -35.29
C GLU A 166 -4.41 -4.73 -34.86
N VAL A 167 -3.80 -3.62 -35.31
CA VAL A 167 -4.22 -2.26 -34.92
C VAL A 167 -5.62 -1.93 -35.45
N PHE A 168 -5.94 -2.37 -36.66
CA PHE A 168 -7.23 -2.10 -37.32
C PHE A 168 -8.25 -3.23 -37.16
N ASP A 169 -7.93 -4.27 -36.39
CA ASP A 169 -8.78 -5.45 -36.15
C ASP A 169 -9.41 -6.02 -37.42
N SER A 170 -8.59 -6.17 -38.46
CA SER A 170 -9.03 -6.68 -39.75
C SER A 170 -7.92 -7.48 -40.39
N ASN A 171 -8.28 -8.48 -41.21
CA ASN A 171 -7.35 -9.25 -42.03
C ASN A 171 -7.44 -8.87 -43.52
N ASP A 172 -8.28 -7.91 -43.88
CA ASP A 172 -8.48 -7.46 -45.27
C ASP A 172 -7.90 -6.05 -45.47
N ILE A 173 -6.98 -5.95 -46.44
CA ILE A 173 -6.30 -4.71 -46.79
C ILE A 173 -7.28 -3.62 -47.27
N ASN A 174 -8.37 -3.98 -47.93
CA ASN A 174 -9.36 -3.01 -48.42
C ASN A 174 -10.20 -2.42 -47.27
N VAL A 175 -10.44 -3.23 -46.22
CA VAL A 175 -11.14 -2.78 -45.01
C VAL A 175 -10.26 -1.80 -44.24
N ILE A 176 -8.97 -2.10 -44.11
CA ILE A 176 -7.99 -1.19 -43.49
C ILE A 176 -7.90 0.12 -44.27
N GLU A 177 -7.82 0.07 -45.60
CA GLU A 177 -7.83 1.27 -46.45
C GLU A 177 -9.09 2.11 -46.22
N SER A 178 -10.25 1.46 -46.10
CA SER A 178 -11.53 2.14 -45.85
C SER A 178 -11.59 2.80 -44.47
N LEU A 179 -11.13 2.10 -43.42
CA LEU A 179 -11.06 2.65 -42.06
C LEU A 179 -10.15 3.88 -41.97
N ILE A 180 -9.02 3.82 -42.68
CA ILE A 180 -8.07 4.92 -42.78
C ILE A 180 -8.69 6.13 -43.50
N LYS A 181 -9.38 5.90 -44.63
CA LYS A 181 -10.02 6.97 -45.41
C LYS A 181 -11.25 7.59 -44.70
N ASN A 182 -11.94 6.81 -43.87
CA ASN A 182 -13.08 7.28 -43.09
C ASN A 182 -12.67 8.08 -41.84
N ASN A 183 -11.41 7.98 -41.40
CA ASN A 183 -10.90 8.80 -40.30
C ASN A 183 -10.34 10.12 -40.87
N GLU A 184 -11.06 11.22 -40.68
CA GLU A 184 -10.71 12.54 -41.23
C GLU A 184 -9.28 12.98 -40.86
N SER A 185 -8.85 12.67 -39.64
CA SER A 185 -7.51 13.02 -39.16
C SER A 185 -6.42 12.23 -39.88
N ILE A 186 -6.62 10.93 -40.13
CA ILE A 186 -5.65 10.11 -40.85
C ILE A 186 -5.70 10.43 -42.35
N TYR A 187 -6.89 10.65 -42.90
CA TYR A 187 -7.08 10.92 -44.32
C TYR A 187 -6.47 12.25 -44.75
N THR A 188 -6.70 13.33 -43.98
CA THR A 188 -6.08 14.65 -44.26
C THR A 188 -4.56 14.58 -44.23
N MET A 189 -4.00 13.83 -43.29
CA MET A 189 -2.58 13.54 -43.23
C MET A 189 -2.11 12.79 -44.48
N LEU A 190 -2.82 11.73 -44.91
CA LEU A 190 -2.48 10.95 -46.11
C LEU A 190 -2.57 11.74 -47.41
N VAL A 191 -3.45 12.73 -47.52
CA VAL A 191 -3.54 13.62 -48.69
C VAL A 191 -2.39 14.62 -48.72
N SER A 192 -1.78 14.93 -47.57
CA SER A 192 -0.60 15.79 -47.51
C SER A 192 0.56 15.19 -48.32
N ASN A 193 1.26 16.02 -49.08
CA ASN A 193 2.44 15.64 -49.87
C ASN A 193 3.75 15.97 -49.14
N GLN A 194 3.72 15.98 -47.81
CA GLN A 194 4.86 16.27 -46.96
C GLN A 194 4.98 15.22 -45.86
N ASN A 195 6.17 15.14 -45.25
CA ASN A 195 6.33 14.31 -44.07
C ASN A 195 5.58 14.95 -42.91
N GLU A 196 4.71 14.19 -42.26
CA GLU A 196 3.86 14.68 -41.18
C GLU A 196 3.83 13.65 -40.05
N ASN A 197 3.65 14.12 -38.82
CA ASN A 197 3.34 13.27 -37.68
C ASN A 197 2.04 13.76 -37.01
N ARG A 198 1.22 12.83 -36.54
CA ARG A 198 -0.03 13.17 -35.88
C ARG A 198 -0.39 12.16 -34.82
N VAL A 199 -0.98 12.65 -33.73
CA VAL A 199 -1.56 11.79 -32.70
C VAL A 199 -3.03 11.58 -33.04
N VAL A 200 -3.46 10.32 -33.16
CA VAL A 200 -4.84 9.97 -33.47
C VAL A 200 -5.36 9.01 -32.40
N VAL A 201 -6.59 9.26 -31.95
CA VAL A 201 -7.31 8.38 -31.04
C VAL A 201 -8.09 7.37 -31.86
N MET A 202 -7.88 6.07 -31.58
CA MET A 202 -8.61 4.98 -32.22
C MET A 202 -8.86 3.87 -31.19
N LYS A 203 -9.91 3.08 -31.44
CA LYS A 203 -10.17 1.86 -30.68
C LYS A 203 -9.23 0.76 -31.15
N ASN A 204 -8.65 0.03 -30.20
CA ASN A 204 -7.92 -1.20 -30.49
C ASN A 204 -8.89 -2.37 -30.75
N ALA A 205 -8.36 -3.55 -31.10
CA ALA A 205 -9.14 -4.78 -31.33
C ALA A 205 -9.97 -5.24 -30.11
N GLN A 206 -9.63 -4.78 -28.90
CA GLN A 206 -10.39 -5.05 -27.68
C GLN A 206 -11.49 -4.01 -27.42
N GLY A 207 -11.67 -3.02 -28.31
CA GLY A 207 -12.65 -1.94 -28.20
C GLY A 207 -12.25 -0.79 -27.27
N GLU A 208 -11.00 -0.75 -26.82
CA GLU A 208 -10.46 0.27 -25.91
C GLU A 208 -9.89 1.45 -26.68
N ASP A 209 -10.11 2.68 -26.20
CA ASP A 209 -9.52 3.88 -26.83
C ASP A 209 -8.02 3.99 -26.54
N TRP A 210 -7.22 4.23 -27.58
CA TRP A 210 -5.77 4.35 -27.50
C TRP A 210 -5.28 5.56 -28.30
N LYS A 211 -4.25 6.24 -27.78
CA LYS A 211 -3.50 7.26 -28.52
C LYS A 211 -2.42 6.56 -29.35
N TYR A 212 -2.48 6.73 -30.66
CA TYR A 212 -1.49 6.25 -31.61
C TYR A 212 -0.77 7.43 -32.25
N ASN A 213 0.55 7.32 -32.37
CA ASN A 213 1.35 8.25 -33.15
C ASN A 213 1.48 7.72 -34.57
N PHE A 214 0.94 8.47 -35.52
CA PHE A 214 1.08 8.26 -36.95
C PHE A 214 2.25 9.07 -37.48
N PHE A 215 3.07 8.46 -38.32
CA PHE A 215 4.17 9.09 -39.02
C PHE A 215 4.04 8.79 -40.51
N LEU A 216 3.80 9.82 -41.31
CA LEU A 216 3.73 9.75 -42.75
C LEU A 216 5.06 10.20 -43.33
N ASN A 217 5.68 9.33 -44.12
CA ASN A 217 6.86 9.64 -44.89
C ASN A 217 6.53 9.51 -46.38
N VAL A 218 6.72 10.59 -47.14
CA VAL A 218 6.62 10.56 -48.59
C VAL A 218 7.91 9.98 -49.16
N LEU A 219 7.78 8.93 -49.98
CA LEU A 219 8.93 8.26 -50.57
C LEU A 219 9.57 9.14 -51.67
N PRO A 220 10.84 8.88 -52.06
CA PRO A 220 11.58 9.75 -52.99
C PRO A 220 10.92 9.96 -54.36
N ASN A 221 9.96 9.12 -54.75
CA ASN A 221 9.18 9.26 -55.98
C ASN A 221 8.03 10.29 -55.87
N GLY A 222 7.82 10.90 -54.70
CA GLY A 222 6.85 11.98 -54.45
C GLY A 222 5.39 11.55 -54.45
N VAL A 223 5.10 10.28 -54.73
CA VAL A 223 3.73 9.76 -54.95
C VAL A 223 3.41 8.62 -54.00
N ASP A 224 4.39 7.79 -53.67
CA ASP A 224 4.18 6.67 -52.75
C ASP A 224 4.48 7.11 -51.32
N LYS A 225 3.74 6.56 -50.37
CA LYS A 225 3.76 7.01 -48.97
C LYS A 225 3.92 5.81 -48.03
N LEU A 226 4.73 6.00 -47.00
CA LEU A 226 4.91 5.05 -45.91
C LEU A 226 4.25 5.63 -44.66
N LEU A 227 3.27 4.92 -44.11
CA LEU A 227 2.60 5.27 -42.86
C LEU A 227 3.05 4.30 -41.76
N SER A 228 3.68 4.83 -40.73
CA SER A 228 4.11 4.08 -39.55
C SER A 228 3.24 4.46 -38.36
N ILE A 229 2.78 3.46 -37.61
CA ILE A 229 1.88 3.64 -36.47
C ILE A 229 2.53 3.04 -35.23
N ILE A 230 2.68 3.86 -34.20
CA ILE A 230 3.26 3.47 -32.92
C ILE A 230 2.22 3.70 -31.82
N PRO A 231 1.85 2.67 -31.04
CA PRO A 231 1.01 2.88 -29.86
C PRO A 231 1.75 3.77 -28.86
N HIS A 232 1.13 4.88 -28.48
CA HIS A 232 1.72 5.82 -27.53
C HIS A 232 1.31 5.47 -26.09
N ARG A 233 0.00 5.45 -25.82
CA ARG A 233 -0.58 5.03 -24.54
C ARG A 233 -2.06 4.70 -24.68
N LYS A 234 -2.57 3.83 -23.82
CA LYS A 234 -4.00 3.60 -23.63
C LYS A 234 -4.67 4.88 -23.13
N ILE A 235 -5.84 5.21 -23.65
CA ILE A 235 -6.71 6.23 -23.06
C ILE A 235 -7.54 5.49 -22.01
N GLU A 236 -7.14 5.65 -20.76
CA GLU A 236 -8.03 5.37 -19.65
C GLU A 236 -9.08 6.50 -19.61
N GLU A 237 -10.31 6.23 -19.15
CA GLU A 237 -11.42 7.21 -19.04
C GLU A 237 -11.06 8.49 -18.24
N SER A 238 -9.83 8.57 -17.72
CA SER A 238 -9.22 9.54 -16.84
C SER A 238 -8.31 10.58 -17.51
N ASP A 239 -8.36 10.78 -18.83
CA ASP A 239 -7.41 11.67 -19.52
C ASP A 239 -7.68 13.19 -19.37
N ASP A 240 -8.67 13.57 -18.53
CA ASP A 240 -8.94 14.95 -18.06
C ASP A 240 -8.46 15.20 -16.62
N ILE A 241 -7.55 14.38 -16.09
CA ILE A 241 -7.00 14.57 -14.73
C ILE A 241 -5.78 15.49 -14.78
N SER A 242 -6.03 16.81 -14.83
CA SER A 242 -5.09 17.76 -14.25
C SER A 242 -5.56 18.08 -12.84
N THR A 243 -4.90 17.52 -11.82
CA THR A 243 -4.96 18.16 -10.50
C THR A 243 -4.32 19.53 -10.63
N LEU A 244 -4.96 20.56 -10.08
CA LEU A 244 -4.33 21.88 -10.05
C LEU A 244 -3.08 21.80 -9.17
N ASN A 245 -2.00 22.46 -9.58
CA ASN A 245 -0.92 22.72 -8.64
C ASN A 245 -1.37 23.75 -7.59
N ARG A 246 -0.68 23.81 -6.45
CA ARG A 246 -0.99 24.72 -5.35
C ARG A 246 -1.23 26.17 -5.79
N PHE A 247 -0.41 26.71 -6.70
CA PHE A 247 -0.54 28.11 -7.15
C PHE A 247 -1.80 28.31 -7.98
N GLN A 248 -2.10 27.40 -8.90
CA GLN A 248 -3.32 27.43 -9.69
C GLN A 248 -4.56 27.32 -8.81
N PHE A 249 -4.53 26.45 -7.80
CA PHE A 249 -5.61 26.34 -6.84
C PHE A 249 -5.82 27.64 -6.06
N VAL A 250 -4.74 28.28 -5.61
CA VAL A 250 -4.82 29.57 -4.91
C VAL A 250 -5.45 30.65 -5.80
N GLU A 251 -5.12 30.71 -7.09
CA GLU A 251 -5.77 31.66 -8.01
C GLU A 251 -7.25 31.35 -8.19
N VAL A 252 -7.62 30.07 -8.38
CA VAL A 252 -9.04 29.68 -8.43
C VAL A 252 -9.77 30.03 -7.14
N LEU A 253 -9.16 29.78 -5.99
CA LEU A 253 -9.75 30.13 -4.69
C LEU A 253 -9.96 31.65 -4.55
N LYS A 254 -9.01 32.48 -5.02
CA LYS A 254 -9.20 33.95 -5.05
C LYS A 254 -10.41 34.34 -5.88
N ASP A 255 -10.51 33.81 -7.09
CA ASP A 255 -11.61 34.12 -8.01
C ASP A 255 -12.95 33.70 -7.40
N LYS A 256 -13.00 32.53 -6.76
CA LYS A 256 -14.19 32.02 -6.10
C LYS A 256 -14.59 32.83 -4.87
N LEU A 257 -13.64 33.19 -4.00
CA LEU A 257 -13.91 34.08 -2.86
C LEU A 257 -14.43 35.45 -3.33
N ALA A 258 -13.84 36.01 -4.39
CA ALA A 258 -14.29 37.28 -4.97
C ALA A 258 -15.68 37.20 -5.63
N GLN A 259 -16.05 36.06 -6.22
CA GLN A 259 -17.40 35.85 -6.72
C GLN A 259 -18.39 35.69 -5.56
N ASN A 260 -17.97 34.98 -4.51
CA ASN A 260 -18.83 34.61 -3.42
C ASN A 260 -19.16 35.78 -2.47
N SER A 261 -18.30 36.81 -2.41
CA SER A 261 -18.61 38.06 -1.70
C SER A 261 -19.87 38.78 -2.21
N PHE A 262 -20.38 38.42 -3.39
CA PHE A 262 -21.62 38.95 -3.96
C PHE A 262 -22.81 37.99 -3.88
N ALA A 263 -22.58 36.67 -3.80
CA ALA A 263 -23.60 35.63 -3.92
C ALA A 263 -23.98 34.93 -2.59
N TYR A 264 -23.10 34.95 -1.58
CA TYR A 264 -23.27 34.30 -0.27
C TYR A 264 -23.60 32.79 -0.36
N ASN A 265 -22.85 32.04 -1.17
CA ASN A 265 -22.92 30.58 -1.20
C ASN A 265 -22.03 29.97 -0.11
N ASP A 266 -22.42 28.83 0.46
CA ASP A 266 -21.55 28.09 1.38
C ASP A 266 -20.33 27.53 0.63
N MET A 267 -19.14 27.69 1.20
CA MET A 267 -17.91 27.10 0.67
C MET A 267 -17.12 26.41 1.77
N SER A 268 -16.61 25.22 1.45
CA SER A 268 -15.79 24.43 2.36
C SER A 268 -14.61 23.79 1.63
N LEU A 269 -13.54 23.52 2.37
CA LEU A 269 -12.40 22.75 1.90
C LEU A 269 -12.42 21.37 2.54
N ILE A 270 -12.47 20.32 1.74
CA ILE A 270 -12.12 18.96 2.19
C ILE A 270 -10.60 18.82 2.08
N LEU A 271 -9.95 18.39 3.17
CA LEU A 271 -8.51 18.28 3.33
C LEU A 271 -8.18 16.83 3.65
N ILE A 272 -7.21 16.24 2.93
CA ILE A 272 -6.88 14.82 3.06
C ILE A 272 -5.37 14.68 3.18
N ASN A 273 -4.91 14.10 4.29
CA ASN A 273 -3.50 13.90 4.60
C ASN A 273 -3.16 12.41 4.70
N VAL A 274 -2.07 12.00 4.06
CA VAL A 274 -1.41 10.72 4.35
C VAL A 274 -0.36 10.97 5.43
N SER A 275 -0.74 10.79 6.70
CA SER A 275 0.06 11.22 7.86
C SER A 275 1.38 10.46 8.00
N ASN A 276 1.40 9.19 7.59
CA ASN A 276 2.58 8.32 7.69
C ASN A 276 3.46 8.34 6.44
N TYR A 277 3.33 9.35 5.56
CA TYR A 277 4.05 9.43 4.29
C TYR A 277 5.58 9.24 4.44
N ASP A 278 6.22 9.97 5.35
CA ASP A 278 7.67 9.87 5.55
C ASP A 278 8.10 8.49 6.05
N LYS A 279 7.26 7.84 6.88
CA LYS A 279 7.47 6.46 7.37
C LYS A 279 7.35 5.48 6.20
N LEU A 280 6.36 5.66 5.33
CA LEU A 280 6.19 4.85 4.11
C LEU A 280 7.40 5.01 3.18
N VAL A 281 7.85 6.23 2.90
CA VAL A 281 9.01 6.47 2.02
C VAL A 281 10.27 5.78 2.56
N LYS A 282 10.49 5.82 3.88
CA LYS A 282 11.62 5.15 4.53
C LYS A 282 11.52 3.62 4.47
N VAL A 283 10.32 3.05 4.61
CA VAL A 283 10.12 1.59 4.71
C VAL A 283 9.98 0.92 3.35
N THR A 284 9.20 1.48 2.43
CA THR A 284 8.85 0.85 1.13
C THR A 284 9.61 1.44 -0.06
N GLY A 285 10.25 2.59 0.12
CA GLY A 285 11.05 3.29 -0.90
C GLY A 285 10.24 4.30 -1.72
N SER A 286 10.90 5.40 -2.11
CA SER A 286 10.27 6.56 -2.75
C SER A 286 9.52 6.25 -4.05
N LEU A 287 10.00 5.31 -4.86
CA LEU A 287 9.36 4.93 -6.13
C LEU A 287 8.01 4.27 -5.91
N LYS A 288 7.90 3.35 -4.94
CA LYS A 288 6.63 2.68 -4.62
C LYS A 288 5.62 3.65 -4.01
N VAL A 289 6.08 4.52 -3.11
CA VAL A 289 5.21 5.56 -2.54
C VAL A 289 4.73 6.52 -3.63
N HIS A 290 5.58 6.90 -4.57
CA HIS A 290 5.16 7.74 -5.70
C HIS A 290 4.10 7.07 -6.58
N ASP A 291 4.22 5.77 -6.84
CA ASP A 291 3.20 5.00 -7.56
C ASP A 291 1.88 4.92 -6.77
N PHE A 292 1.95 4.68 -5.46
CA PHE A 292 0.79 4.74 -4.58
C PHE A 292 0.11 6.11 -4.60
N ILE A 293 0.85 7.22 -4.52
CA ILE A 293 0.27 8.56 -4.57
C ILE A 293 -0.46 8.81 -5.90
N LYS A 294 0.04 8.29 -7.03
CA LYS A 294 -0.69 8.35 -8.31
C LYS A 294 -2.03 7.62 -8.22
N LYS A 295 -2.03 6.38 -7.72
CA LYS A 295 -3.26 5.59 -7.51
C LYS A 295 -4.21 6.29 -6.53
N PHE A 296 -3.67 6.93 -5.50
CA PHE A 296 -4.42 7.69 -4.50
C PHE A 296 -5.15 8.88 -5.14
N ILE A 297 -4.45 9.69 -5.95
CA ILE A 297 -5.04 10.82 -6.69
C ILE A 297 -6.16 10.33 -7.61
N LEU A 298 -5.96 9.21 -8.32
CA LEU A 298 -6.99 8.63 -9.19
C LEU A 298 -8.26 8.26 -8.42
N LYS A 299 -8.12 7.70 -7.21
CA LYS A 299 -9.28 7.41 -6.35
C LYS A 299 -9.98 8.68 -5.87
N LEU A 300 -9.23 9.70 -5.44
CA LEU A 300 -9.80 10.99 -5.06
C LEU A 300 -10.59 11.62 -6.21
N MET A 301 -10.05 11.58 -7.44
CA MET A 301 -10.74 12.07 -8.64
C MET A 301 -12.02 11.29 -8.95
N LYS A 302 -12.05 10.00 -8.63
CA LYS A 302 -13.25 9.17 -8.78
C LYS A 302 -14.32 9.46 -7.72
N TYR A 303 -13.91 9.88 -6.53
CA TYR A 303 -14.83 10.10 -5.40
C TYR A 303 -15.28 11.55 -5.23
N LYS A 304 -14.57 12.52 -5.82
CA LYS A 304 -15.02 13.92 -5.88
C LYS A 304 -16.18 14.08 -6.85
N GLU A 305 -16.93 15.17 -6.71
CA GLU A 305 -17.95 15.54 -7.68
C GLU A 305 -17.31 16.16 -8.94
N PRO A 306 -17.97 16.09 -10.12
CA PRO A 306 -17.38 16.56 -11.37
C PRO A 306 -16.98 18.03 -11.37
N TYR A 307 -17.77 18.88 -10.70
CA TYR A 307 -17.59 20.34 -10.64
C TYR A 307 -16.55 20.80 -9.61
N GLU A 308 -16.05 19.90 -8.78
CA GLU A 308 -15.12 20.26 -7.71
C GLU A 308 -13.68 20.31 -8.18
N VAL A 309 -12.91 21.17 -7.51
CA VAL A 309 -11.50 21.37 -7.80
C VAL A 309 -10.64 20.58 -6.83
N LEU A 310 -9.90 19.59 -7.33
CA LEU A 310 -8.90 18.84 -6.57
C LEU A 310 -7.49 19.39 -6.83
N THR A 311 -6.74 19.65 -5.76
CA THR A 311 -5.32 19.98 -5.82
C THR A 311 -4.49 19.06 -4.93
N GLN A 312 -3.27 18.77 -5.39
CA GLN A 312 -2.22 18.21 -4.54
C GLN A 312 -1.41 19.39 -3.97
N TRP A 313 -1.68 19.72 -2.71
CA TRP A 313 -1.07 20.87 -2.04
C TRP A 313 0.39 20.60 -1.62
N SER A 314 0.66 19.36 -1.20
CA SER A 314 1.99 18.81 -0.94
C SER A 314 2.03 17.32 -1.35
N PRO A 315 3.19 16.63 -1.36
CA PRO A 315 3.26 15.22 -1.76
C PRO A 315 2.27 14.29 -1.04
N ASN A 316 1.91 14.60 0.20
CA ASN A 316 1.04 13.82 1.07
C ASN A 316 -0.28 14.52 1.45
N PHE A 317 -0.52 15.73 0.96
CA PHE A 317 -1.68 16.55 1.35
C PHE A 317 -2.48 17.02 0.14
N PHE A 318 -3.78 16.76 0.16
CA PHE A 318 -4.72 17.02 -0.93
C PHE A 318 -5.87 17.90 -0.45
N VAL A 319 -6.35 18.77 -1.33
CA VAL A 319 -7.43 19.72 -1.01
C VAL A 319 -8.47 19.68 -2.10
N ILE A 320 -9.75 19.58 -1.71
CA ILE A 320 -10.91 19.66 -2.60
C ILE A 320 -11.73 20.89 -2.19
N LEU A 321 -11.98 21.79 -3.14
CA LEU A 321 -12.89 22.91 -2.95
C LEU A 321 -14.34 22.47 -3.25
N VAL A 322 -15.22 22.66 -2.28
CA VAL A 322 -16.65 22.36 -2.35
C VAL A 322 -17.43 23.67 -2.29
N GLU A 323 -18.37 23.84 -3.21
CA GLU A 323 -19.21 25.04 -3.33
C GLU A 323 -20.69 24.63 -3.26
N ASN A 324 -21.52 25.47 -2.65
CA ASN A 324 -22.98 25.34 -2.58
C ASN A 324 -23.52 24.18 -1.72
N ASP A 325 -22.69 23.61 -0.86
CA ASP A 325 -23.09 22.60 0.13
C ASP A 325 -22.93 23.16 1.54
N SER A 326 -23.91 22.89 2.41
CA SER A 326 -23.85 23.27 3.82
C SER A 326 -22.74 22.48 4.54
N PHE A 327 -22.15 23.06 5.59
CA PHE A 327 -21.05 22.41 6.31
C PHE A 327 -21.40 21.01 6.83
N ASP A 328 -22.63 20.79 7.31
CA ASP A 328 -23.07 19.47 7.78
C ASP A 328 -23.19 18.45 6.63
N ALA A 329 -23.66 18.85 5.46
CA ALA A 329 -23.69 17.97 4.29
C ALA A 329 -22.25 17.58 3.85
N VAL A 330 -21.32 18.53 3.91
CA VAL A 330 -19.91 18.27 3.60
C VAL A 330 -19.27 17.33 4.64
N LYS A 331 -19.66 17.37 5.92
CA LYS A 331 -19.21 16.38 6.94
C LYS A 331 -19.67 14.95 6.63
N GLU A 332 -20.95 14.77 6.34
CA GLU A 332 -21.49 13.43 6.00
C GLU A 332 -20.77 12.87 4.77
N ARG A 333 -20.50 13.75 3.80
CA ARG A 333 -19.75 13.41 2.61
C ARG A 333 -18.28 13.11 2.89
N LEU A 334 -17.64 13.86 3.78
CA LEU A 334 -16.28 13.58 4.23
C LEU A 334 -16.19 12.18 4.84
N ASP A 335 -17.14 11.82 5.71
CA ASP A 335 -17.18 10.47 6.30
C ASP A 335 -17.32 9.40 5.21
N SER A 336 -18.27 9.55 4.29
CA SER A 336 -18.43 8.63 3.15
C SER A 336 -17.14 8.49 2.33
N LEU A 337 -16.47 9.60 2.04
CA LEU A 337 -15.21 9.64 1.30
C LEU A 337 -14.08 8.94 2.08
N HIS A 338 -13.96 9.23 3.37
CA HIS A 338 -12.95 8.67 4.26
C HIS A 338 -13.09 7.14 4.35
N GLN A 339 -14.31 6.63 4.58
CA GLN A 339 -14.58 5.19 4.60
C GLN A 339 -14.23 4.54 3.26
N LYS A 340 -14.56 5.17 2.12
CA LYS A 340 -14.20 4.65 0.80
C LYS A 340 -12.68 4.59 0.59
N LEU A 341 -11.92 5.54 1.13
CA LEU A 341 -10.47 5.56 1.00
C LEU A 341 -9.79 4.49 1.86
N ILE A 342 -10.37 4.17 3.00
CA ILE A 342 -9.85 3.15 3.94
C ILE A 342 -10.19 1.74 3.46
N TYR A 343 -11.46 1.46 3.17
CA TYR A 343 -11.90 0.09 2.89
C TYR A 343 -11.63 -0.38 1.46
N ASN A 344 -11.47 0.56 0.51
CA ASN A 344 -11.06 0.17 -0.82
C ASN A 344 -9.52 0.13 -0.87
N GLU A 345 -8.97 -1.08 -0.85
CA GLU A 345 -7.53 -1.32 -1.03
C GLU A 345 -7.00 -0.52 -2.24
N ILE A 346 -6.08 0.40 -1.98
CA ILE A 346 -5.48 1.28 -3.00
C ILE A 346 -4.23 0.63 -3.57
N ASP A 347 -3.43 0.06 -2.68
CA ASP A 347 -2.22 -0.68 -3.00
C ASP A 347 -2.04 -1.77 -1.93
N LYS A 348 -1.63 -2.97 -2.34
CA LYS A 348 -1.51 -4.13 -1.45
C LYS A 348 -0.30 -4.06 -0.53
N GLU A 349 0.72 -3.30 -0.93
CA GLU A 349 2.02 -3.25 -0.25
C GLU A 349 2.17 -1.99 0.61
N ILE A 350 1.21 -1.06 0.54
CA ILE A 350 1.26 0.23 1.23
C ILE A 350 0.00 0.40 2.07
N SER A 351 0.20 0.57 3.38
CA SER A 351 -0.86 0.85 4.34
C SER A 351 -0.82 2.32 4.75
N PRO A 352 -1.55 3.21 4.06
CA PRO A 352 -1.58 4.63 4.40
C PRO A 352 -2.40 4.87 5.67
N ILE A 353 -1.94 5.81 6.50
CA ILE A 353 -2.75 6.38 7.57
C ILE A 353 -3.35 7.67 7.03
N ILE A 354 -4.66 7.66 6.82
CA ILE A 354 -5.40 8.75 6.19
C ILE A 354 -6.09 9.56 7.29
N ILE A 355 -5.86 10.87 7.28
CA ILE A 355 -6.60 11.84 8.08
C ILE A 355 -7.40 12.68 7.10
N SER A 356 -8.67 12.90 7.37
CA SER A 356 -9.53 13.73 6.51
C SER A 356 -10.22 14.78 7.36
N SER A 357 -10.28 16.01 6.88
CA SER A 357 -10.95 17.10 7.57
C SER A 357 -11.72 18.01 6.62
N VAL A 358 -12.63 18.80 7.17
CA VAL A 358 -13.37 19.85 6.48
C VAL A 358 -13.15 21.15 7.22
N LEU A 359 -12.83 22.20 6.47
CA LEU A 359 -12.75 23.58 6.93
C LEU A 359 -13.79 24.42 6.19
N HIS A 360 -14.75 25.00 6.91
CA HIS A 360 -15.69 25.96 6.34
C HIS A 360 -15.00 27.32 6.13
N LEU A 361 -15.33 28.00 5.03
CA LEU A 361 -14.73 29.28 4.65
C LEU A 361 -15.69 30.44 4.93
N TYR A 362 -15.57 31.06 6.10
CA TYR A 362 -16.30 32.30 6.44
C TYR A 362 -15.57 33.59 6.06
N ASP A 363 -14.23 33.52 5.95
CA ASP A 363 -13.35 34.66 5.75
C ASP A 363 -13.02 34.81 4.25
N ASP A 364 -13.07 36.02 3.71
CA ASP A 364 -12.61 36.33 2.36
C ASP A 364 -11.08 36.56 2.30
N ASN A 365 -10.42 36.62 3.45
CA ASN A 365 -8.98 36.75 3.58
C ASN A 365 -8.26 35.44 3.24
N ILE A 366 -7.85 35.33 1.98
CA ILE A 366 -7.12 34.19 1.47
C ILE A 366 -5.83 33.86 2.24
N ASN A 367 -5.11 34.85 2.78
CA ASN A 367 -3.87 34.58 3.51
C ASN A 367 -4.15 33.82 4.81
N ARG A 368 -5.26 34.14 5.48
CA ARG A 368 -5.71 33.43 6.67
C ARG A 368 -6.13 31.99 6.34
N ILE A 369 -6.87 31.81 5.24
CA ILE A 369 -7.26 30.47 4.74
C ILE A 369 -6.02 29.62 4.45
N ILE A 370 -5.06 30.17 3.70
CA ILE A 370 -3.79 29.49 3.38
C ILE A 370 -3.05 29.10 4.66
N LEU A 371 -3.00 29.99 5.65
CA LEU A 371 -2.37 29.70 6.94
C LEU A 371 -3.06 28.54 7.67
N HIS A 372 -4.40 28.50 7.67
CA HIS A 372 -5.15 27.38 8.24
C HIS A 372 -4.85 26.07 7.51
N VAL A 373 -4.86 26.06 6.18
CA VAL A 373 -4.51 24.89 5.36
C VAL A 373 -3.08 24.39 5.68
N GLU A 374 -2.12 25.30 5.84
CA GLU A 374 -0.74 24.96 6.23
C GLU A 374 -0.63 24.38 7.64
N ASN A 375 -1.35 24.94 8.61
CA ASN A 375 -1.36 24.44 9.98
C ASN A 375 -1.98 23.05 10.05
N ILE A 376 -3.04 22.79 9.28
CA ILE A 376 -3.69 21.48 9.18
C ILE A 376 -2.74 20.47 8.51
N ALA A 377 -2.08 20.85 7.42
CA ALA A 377 -1.12 20.00 6.73
C ALA A 377 0.05 19.57 7.64
N LYS A 378 0.45 20.45 8.57
CA LYS A 378 1.52 20.20 9.57
C LYS A 378 1.01 19.56 10.86
N GLN A 379 -0.30 19.31 10.99
CA GLN A 379 -0.94 18.83 12.22
C GLN A 379 -0.68 19.71 13.45
N SER A 380 -0.38 20.99 13.23
CA SER A 380 -0.05 21.96 14.29
C SER A 380 -1.27 22.80 14.68
N ILE A 381 -2.42 22.14 14.83
CA ILE A 381 -3.70 22.79 15.12
C ILE A 381 -3.82 23.08 16.62
N THR A 382 -4.19 24.30 16.95
CA THR A 382 -4.60 24.71 18.30
C THR A 382 -6.09 25.02 18.34
N PRO A 383 -6.76 24.90 19.50
CA PRO A 383 -8.17 25.27 19.63
C PRO A 383 -8.48 26.73 19.29
N ASN A 384 -7.47 27.61 19.32
CA ASN A 384 -7.63 29.01 18.93
C ASN A 384 -7.62 29.20 17.41
N ASP A 385 -7.02 28.29 16.63
CA ASP A 385 -6.95 28.41 15.17
C ASP A 385 -8.33 28.34 14.52
N PHE A 386 -9.30 27.66 15.15
CA PHE A 386 -10.67 27.48 14.64
C PHE A 386 -11.72 28.01 15.61
N LYS A 387 -11.41 29.11 16.31
CA LYS A 387 -12.36 29.74 17.22
C LYS A 387 -13.56 30.33 16.47
N ASP A 388 -13.31 30.87 15.28
CA ASP A 388 -14.30 31.55 14.43
C ASP A 388 -14.70 30.72 13.19
N ASN A 389 -14.00 29.61 12.92
CA ASN A 389 -14.24 28.76 11.76
C ASN A 389 -14.79 27.40 12.18
N GLU A 390 -15.70 26.87 11.37
CA GLU A 390 -16.22 25.53 11.53
C GLU A 390 -15.21 24.53 10.93
N TYR A 391 -14.68 23.64 11.78
CA TYR A 391 -13.68 22.63 11.43
C TYR A 391 -14.12 21.27 11.96
N PHE A 392 -13.89 20.22 11.16
CA PHE A 392 -14.21 18.83 11.53
C PHE A 392 -13.16 17.89 10.96
N GLU A 393 -12.74 16.88 11.71
CA GLU A 393 -11.65 15.97 11.36
C GLU A 393 -11.97 14.51 11.74
N ILE A 394 -11.57 13.57 10.89
CA ILE A 394 -11.73 12.13 11.05
C ILE A 394 -10.36 11.45 10.95
N HIS A 395 -10.09 10.57 11.90
CA HIS A 395 -8.94 9.66 11.90
C HIS A 395 -9.45 8.22 11.90
N HIS A 396 -8.64 7.32 11.34
CA HIS A 396 -8.92 5.88 11.35
C HIS A 396 -7.85 5.13 12.12
N PHE A 397 -8.26 4.28 13.06
CA PHE A 397 -7.37 3.35 13.77
C PHE A 397 -6.88 2.27 12.80
N SER A 398 -5.57 2.06 12.74
CA SER A 398 -4.95 1.05 11.89
C SER A 398 -4.10 0.11 12.74
N ASP A 399 -4.14 -1.19 12.44
CA ASP A 399 -3.32 -2.22 13.11
C ASP A 399 -1.80 -1.96 12.97
N TYR A 400 -1.39 -1.11 12.03
CA TYR A 400 0.01 -0.71 11.83
C TYR A 400 0.44 0.49 12.68
N MET A 401 -0.48 1.06 13.46
CA MET A 401 -0.18 2.10 14.44
C MET A 401 0.12 1.48 15.80
N SER A 402 1.17 1.99 16.44
CA SER A 402 1.37 1.77 17.87
C SER A 402 0.20 2.33 18.67
N GLU A 403 0.01 1.79 19.87
CA GLU A 403 -1.01 2.26 20.81
C GLU A 403 -0.90 3.77 21.09
N GLU A 404 0.32 4.28 21.24
CA GLU A 404 0.58 5.70 21.45
C GLU A 404 0.12 6.54 20.25
N GLU A 405 0.48 6.14 19.01
CA GLU A 405 0.03 6.80 17.77
C GLU A 405 -1.51 6.82 17.68
N GLN A 406 -2.18 5.73 18.04
CA GLN A 406 -3.65 5.65 18.01
C GLN A 406 -4.30 6.63 18.99
N ILE A 407 -3.79 6.69 20.23
CA ILE A 407 -4.32 7.60 21.26
C ILE A 407 -4.08 9.06 20.88
N GLU A 408 -2.89 9.38 20.36
CA GLU A 408 -2.55 10.73 19.88
C GLU A 408 -3.51 11.19 18.77
N HIS A 409 -3.72 10.35 17.74
CA HIS A 409 -4.66 10.62 16.65
C HIS A 409 -6.10 10.84 17.15
N TYR A 410 -6.53 10.02 18.13
CA TYR A 410 -7.84 10.17 18.75
C TYR A 410 -7.98 11.49 19.52
N PHE A 411 -6.97 11.87 20.31
CA PHE A 411 -7.00 13.13 21.05
C PHE A 411 -6.95 14.34 20.14
N HIS A 412 -6.20 14.30 19.04
CA HIS A 412 -6.23 15.34 18.01
C HIS A 412 -7.63 15.50 17.42
N SER A 413 -8.30 14.40 17.07
CA SER A 413 -9.70 14.42 16.61
C SER A 413 -10.62 15.09 17.64
N CYS A 414 -10.43 14.77 18.93
CA CYS A 414 -11.25 15.33 20.00
C CYS A 414 -11.06 16.84 20.18
N ILE A 415 -9.82 17.33 20.03
CA ILE A 415 -9.52 18.77 20.07
C ILE A 415 -10.18 19.46 18.87
N ALA A 416 -9.96 18.92 17.66
CA ALA A 416 -10.49 19.45 16.41
C ALA A 416 -12.02 19.54 16.43
N ASN A 417 -12.68 18.44 16.79
CA ASN A 417 -14.14 18.31 16.77
C ASN A 417 -14.82 18.87 18.02
N LYS A 418 -14.04 19.36 19.00
CA LYS A 418 -14.54 19.80 20.31
C LYS A 418 -15.35 18.71 21.03
N THR A 419 -14.96 17.44 20.82
CA THR A 419 -15.64 16.25 21.34
C THR A 419 -15.59 16.23 22.86
N ASN A 420 -16.73 15.89 23.46
CA ASN A 420 -16.80 15.66 24.89
C ASN A 420 -16.34 14.24 25.23
N LEU A 421 -15.45 14.14 26.20
CA LEU A 421 -14.97 12.91 26.80
C LEU A 421 -15.54 12.78 28.22
N LYS A 422 -15.38 11.62 28.83
CA LYS A 422 -15.67 11.40 30.25
C LYS A 422 -14.39 11.06 31.00
N LEU A 423 -14.21 11.65 32.17
CA LEU A 423 -13.16 11.27 33.12
C LEU A 423 -13.79 10.44 34.22
N LEU A 424 -13.14 9.35 34.60
CA LEU A 424 -13.58 8.42 35.63
C LEU A 424 -12.48 8.26 36.70
N ASN A 425 -12.90 8.42 37.93
CA ASN A 425 -12.12 8.20 39.15
C ASN A 425 -12.97 7.48 40.21
N ILE A 426 -12.33 6.83 41.18
CA ILE A 426 -12.97 6.11 42.28
C ILE A 426 -12.50 6.69 43.62
N TYR A 427 -13.26 7.64 44.16
CA TYR A 427 -13.00 8.20 45.48
C TYR A 427 -13.63 7.34 46.59
N LYS A 428 -12.81 6.60 47.35
CA LYS A 428 -13.27 5.74 48.47
C LYS A 428 -14.42 4.79 48.09
N GLY A 429 -14.36 4.26 46.87
CA GLY A 429 -15.37 3.37 46.27
C GLY A 429 -16.44 4.09 45.45
N LEU A 430 -16.65 5.39 45.64
CA LEU A 430 -17.60 6.19 44.88
C LEU A 430 -17.03 6.52 43.49
N CYS A 431 -17.71 6.07 42.43
CA CYS A 431 -17.37 6.41 41.07
C CYS A 431 -17.73 7.89 40.79
N ILE A 432 -16.72 8.69 40.47
CA ILE A 432 -16.87 10.07 40.01
C ILE A 432 -16.62 10.05 38.50
N ASN A 433 -17.69 10.27 37.75
CA ASN A 433 -17.67 10.27 36.29
C ASN A 433 -18.29 11.58 35.79
N THR A 434 -17.47 12.43 35.20
CA THR A 434 -17.90 13.75 34.73
C THR A 434 -17.42 14.01 33.31
N GLN A 435 -18.13 14.91 32.62
CA GLN A 435 -17.77 15.30 31.28
C GLN A 435 -16.50 16.18 31.28
N SER A 436 -15.68 16.02 30.26
CA SER A 436 -14.40 16.68 30.09
C SER A 436 -14.16 16.98 28.61
N LYS A 437 -13.25 17.91 28.33
CA LYS A 437 -12.73 18.22 27.00
C LYS A 437 -11.21 18.31 27.06
N ILE A 438 -10.56 17.98 25.96
CA ILE A 438 -9.14 18.27 25.78
C ILE A 438 -9.02 19.74 25.41
N ILE A 439 -8.29 20.50 26.22
CA ILE A 439 -8.10 21.93 26.06
C ILE A 439 -6.92 22.20 25.13
N ARG A 440 -5.80 21.49 25.28
CA ARG A 440 -4.63 21.61 24.39
C ARG A 440 -3.66 20.44 24.59
N ALA A 441 -2.79 20.23 23.62
CA ALA A 441 -1.63 19.34 23.71
C ALA A 441 -0.34 20.14 23.97
N ASP A 442 0.64 19.52 24.62
CA ASP A 442 1.96 20.08 24.89
C ASP A 442 2.97 18.92 24.97
N GLY A 443 3.57 18.58 23.82
CA GLY A 443 4.38 17.37 23.69
C GLY A 443 3.56 16.09 23.89
N ASP A 444 4.04 15.22 24.78
CA ASP A 444 3.44 13.93 25.16
C ASP A 444 2.32 14.06 26.22
N ALA A 445 1.97 15.30 26.57
CA ALA A 445 1.02 15.58 27.63
C ALA A 445 -0.14 16.46 27.16
N TYR A 446 -1.29 16.25 27.77
CA TYR A 446 -2.54 16.89 27.38
C TYR A 446 -3.22 17.54 28.58
N PHE A 447 -3.85 18.68 28.31
CA PHE A 447 -4.60 19.44 29.31
C PHE A 447 -6.08 19.13 29.19
N PHE A 448 -6.69 18.58 30.24
CA PHE A 448 -8.10 18.21 30.28
C PHE A 448 -8.87 19.16 31.19
N SER A 449 -10.07 19.59 30.78
CA SER A 449 -11.00 20.30 31.67
C SER A 449 -11.63 19.34 32.67
N PHE A 450 -11.97 19.78 33.87
CA PHE A 450 -12.72 18.93 34.80
C PHE A 450 -13.77 19.70 35.60
N GLU A 451 -14.74 18.97 36.15
CA GLU A 451 -15.59 19.48 37.23
C GLU A 451 -14.91 19.33 38.59
N ALA A 452 -15.23 20.22 39.55
CA ALA A 452 -14.49 20.34 40.82
C ALA A 452 -14.30 19.03 41.60
N LEU A 453 -15.31 18.14 41.62
CA LEU A 453 -15.23 16.85 42.32
C LEU A 453 -14.30 15.86 41.60
N GLN A 454 -14.29 15.90 40.27
CA GLN A 454 -13.39 15.10 39.45
C GLN A 454 -11.94 15.51 39.70
N GLY A 455 -11.64 16.81 39.67
CA GLY A 455 -10.28 17.33 39.89
C GLY A 455 -9.67 16.88 41.22
N TYR A 456 -10.45 16.91 42.31
CA TYR A 456 -9.97 16.42 43.61
C TYR A 456 -9.75 14.91 43.59
N SER A 457 -10.65 14.14 42.98
CA SER A 457 -10.51 12.69 42.89
C SER A 457 -9.27 12.29 42.08
N MET A 458 -9.01 13.01 40.99
CA MET A 458 -7.79 12.87 40.17
C MET A 458 -6.52 13.19 40.95
N GLU A 459 -6.52 14.27 41.75
CA GLU A 459 -5.36 14.66 42.58
C GLU A 459 -5.04 13.58 43.63
N VAL A 460 -6.06 12.98 44.24
CA VAL A 460 -5.88 11.93 45.27
C VAL A 460 -5.44 10.59 44.69
N GLU A 461 -5.97 10.20 43.52
CA GLU A 461 -5.63 8.91 42.89
C GLU A 461 -4.36 8.96 42.03
N GLU A 462 -3.88 10.15 41.70
CA GLU A 462 -2.72 10.39 40.81
C GLU A 462 -2.87 9.76 39.40
N LYS A 463 -4.06 9.26 39.09
CA LYS A 463 -4.44 8.58 37.85
C LYS A 463 -5.88 8.89 37.51
N THR A 464 -6.26 8.71 36.25
CA THR A 464 -7.64 8.82 35.80
C THR A 464 -7.89 7.88 34.63
N VAL A 465 -9.16 7.60 34.36
CA VAL A 465 -9.60 6.83 33.19
C VAL A 465 -10.41 7.75 32.29
N ILE A 466 -10.04 7.82 31.02
CA ILE A 466 -10.71 8.56 29.98
C ILE A 466 -11.61 7.59 29.21
N GLN A 467 -12.90 7.94 29.12
CA GLN A 467 -13.93 7.13 28.49
C GLN A 467 -14.60 7.91 27.36
N SER A 468 -14.91 7.21 26.27
CA SER A 468 -15.67 7.73 25.15
C SER A 468 -16.34 6.58 24.40
N PRO A 469 -17.57 6.76 23.87
CA PRO A 469 -18.22 5.71 23.07
C PRO A 469 -17.45 5.35 21.80
N ASP A 470 -16.63 6.27 21.28
CA ASP A 470 -15.88 6.09 20.03
C ASP A 470 -14.51 5.44 20.24
N LEU A 471 -14.14 5.13 21.49
CA LEU A 471 -12.89 4.47 21.82
C LEU A 471 -13.06 2.94 21.80
N PRO A 472 -12.10 2.18 21.23
CA PRO A 472 -12.13 0.72 21.28
C PRO A 472 -12.00 0.20 22.72
N TYR A 473 -11.19 0.90 23.52
CA TYR A 473 -10.96 0.62 24.94
C TYR A 473 -10.82 1.94 25.72
N ASP A 474 -11.22 1.92 27.00
CA ASP A 474 -10.97 3.05 27.91
C ASP A 474 -9.46 3.34 28.01
N ILE A 475 -9.07 4.60 28.17
CA ILE A 475 -7.65 5.01 28.25
C ILE A 475 -7.31 5.34 29.70
N SER A 476 -6.28 4.73 30.25
CA SER A 476 -5.68 5.15 31.53
C SER A 476 -4.67 6.26 31.32
N ALA A 477 -4.60 7.19 32.27
CA ALA A 477 -3.63 8.28 32.26
C ALA A 477 -3.09 8.56 33.68
N SER A 478 -1.86 9.06 33.75
CA SER A 478 -1.28 9.58 34.99
C SER A 478 -1.64 11.05 35.16
N VAL A 479 -2.02 11.45 36.37
CA VAL A 479 -2.35 12.82 36.72
C VAL A 479 -1.10 13.47 37.30
N THR A 480 -0.44 14.30 36.49
CA THR A 480 0.80 14.96 36.89
C THR A 480 0.53 16.21 37.74
N HIS A 481 -0.50 16.98 37.38
CA HIS A 481 -0.87 18.18 38.11
C HIS A 481 -2.35 18.52 37.93
N VAL A 482 -2.98 19.07 38.96
CA VAL A 482 -4.37 19.54 38.94
C VAL A 482 -4.42 21.02 39.31
N ASN A 483 -4.84 21.86 38.36
CA ASN A 483 -5.04 23.29 38.56
C ASN A 483 -6.54 23.57 38.77
N PHE A 484 -6.93 23.80 40.03
CA PHE A 484 -8.32 24.07 40.40
C PHE A 484 -8.82 25.45 39.98
N ASP A 485 -7.94 26.47 39.90
CA ASP A 485 -8.34 27.82 39.50
C ASP A 485 -8.77 27.86 38.03
N LYS A 486 -8.09 27.10 37.18
CA LYS A 486 -8.40 26.98 35.75
C LYS A 486 -9.28 25.77 35.42
N SER A 487 -9.67 24.98 36.41
CA SER A 487 -10.37 23.70 36.25
C SER A 487 -9.73 22.80 35.19
N MET A 488 -8.41 22.65 35.26
CA MET A 488 -7.59 21.99 34.24
C MET A 488 -6.59 21.02 34.87
N ALA A 489 -6.54 19.79 34.37
CA ALA A 489 -5.59 18.76 34.78
C ALA A 489 -4.57 18.49 33.67
N PHE A 490 -3.33 18.22 34.07
CA PHE A 490 -2.23 17.85 33.19
C PHE A 490 -2.02 16.34 33.23
N LEU A 491 -2.27 15.68 32.12
CA LEU A 491 -2.27 14.22 31.98
C LEU A 491 -1.18 13.76 31.01
N ASN A 492 -0.55 12.64 31.33
CA ASN A 492 0.44 11.96 30.48
C ASN A 492 0.39 10.44 30.67
N ASN A 493 1.30 9.71 30.02
CA ASN A 493 1.43 8.24 30.10
C ASN A 493 0.11 7.53 29.77
N PHE A 494 -0.41 7.79 28.56
CA PHE A 494 -1.69 7.25 28.12
C PHE A 494 -1.56 5.81 27.63
N GLN A 495 -2.44 4.93 28.09
CA GLN A 495 -2.46 3.52 27.71
C GLN A 495 -3.89 2.99 27.68
N PHE A 496 -4.26 2.24 26.64
CA PHE A 496 -5.50 1.48 26.58
C PHE A 496 -5.58 0.47 27.71
N LEU A 497 -6.73 0.45 28.36
CA LEU A 497 -7.06 -0.54 29.37
C LEU A 497 -7.52 -1.82 28.69
N THR A 498 -6.88 -2.93 29.05
CA THR A 498 -7.30 -4.28 28.63
C THR A 498 -8.65 -4.71 29.23
N SER A 499 -9.16 -3.97 30.22
CA SER A 499 -10.49 -4.16 30.79
C SER A 499 -11.07 -2.84 31.28
N SER A 500 -12.35 -2.58 31.01
CA SER A 500 -13.02 -1.36 31.48
C SER A 500 -13.30 -1.44 32.98
N ALA A 501 -13.03 -0.34 33.69
CA ALA A 501 -13.44 -0.17 35.09
C ALA A 501 -14.98 -0.20 35.27
N ASN A 502 -15.76 -0.05 34.18
CA ASN A 502 -17.22 -0.18 34.16
C ASN A 502 -17.74 -1.63 34.27
N ASN A 503 -16.88 -2.65 34.33
CA ASN A 503 -17.33 -4.04 34.58
C ASN A 503 -17.97 -4.24 35.97
N ARG A 504 -18.04 -3.20 36.81
CA ARG A 504 -18.70 -3.25 38.12
C ARG A 504 -20.18 -2.88 37.99
N GLN A 505 -21.05 -3.88 38.08
CA GLN A 505 -22.51 -3.70 38.06
C GLN A 505 -23.06 -2.90 39.26
N TYR A 506 -22.34 -2.88 40.38
CA TYR A 506 -22.79 -2.25 41.64
C TYR A 506 -21.74 -1.33 42.23
N THR A 507 -22.17 -0.14 42.66
CA THR A 507 -21.34 0.81 43.40
C THR A 507 -20.86 0.22 44.72
N ARG A 508 -19.63 0.55 45.10
CA ARG A 508 -19.04 0.17 46.39
C ARG A 508 -18.81 1.41 47.23
N VAL A 509 -18.82 1.27 48.54
CA VAL A 509 -18.41 2.33 49.45
C VAL A 509 -17.43 1.80 50.47
N GLN A 510 -16.40 2.58 50.76
CA GLN A 510 -15.55 2.35 51.90
C GLN A 510 -16.32 2.74 53.18
N PRO A 511 -16.30 1.88 54.21
CA PRO A 511 -16.88 2.22 55.51
C PRO A 511 -16.31 3.51 56.11
N ALA A 512 -17.13 4.24 56.86
CA ALA A 512 -16.71 5.48 57.53
C ALA A 512 -15.64 5.25 58.61
N SER A 513 -15.70 4.09 59.24
CA SER A 513 -14.80 3.64 60.30
C SER A 513 -14.37 2.21 60.05
N ARG A 514 -13.40 1.70 60.82
CA ARG A 514 -13.05 0.28 60.78
C ARG A 514 -14.25 -0.57 61.17
N THR A 515 -14.76 -1.37 60.24
CA THR A 515 -15.89 -2.26 60.48
C THR A 515 -15.40 -3.70 60.55
N PRO A 516 -15.39 -4.33 61.74
CA PRO A 516 -14.97 -5.72 61.87
C PRO A 516 -16.00 -6.67 61.24
N LEU A 517 -15.51 -7.74 60.63
CA LEU A 517 -16.33 -8.82 60.09
C LEU A 517 -15.74 -10.17 60.52
N ILE A 518 -16.62 -11.07 60.96
CA ILE A 518 -16.27 -12.43 61.36
C ILE A 518 -16.80 -13.42 60.33
N ILE A 519 -15.92 -14.26 59.79
CA ILE A 519 -16.26 -15.40 58.93
C ILE A 519 -16.20 -16.67 59.78
N LYS A 520 -17.24 -17.50 59.74
CA LYS A 520 -17.28 -18.83 60.34
C LYS A 520 -17.48 -19.88 59.25
N TYR A 521 -16.60 -20.89 59.24
CA TYR A 521 -16.71 -22.07 58.39
C TYR A 521 -16.28 -23.29 59.20
N GLU A 522 -17.19 -24.24 59.39
CA GLU A 522 -17.00 -25.38 60.28
C GLU A 522 -16.45 -24.97 61.67
N LYS A 523 -15.22 -25.37 62.00
CA LYS A 523 -14.52 -25.04 63.25
C LYS A 523 -13.63 -23.79 63.16
N PHE A 524 -13.48 -23.22 61.96
CA PHE A 524 -12.61 -22.08 61.73
C PHE A 524 -13.38 -20.76 61.88
N VAL A 525 -12.73 -19.80 62.55
CA VAL A 525 -13.21 -18.45 62.72
C VAL A 525 -12.13 -17.48 62.27
N TYR A 526 -12.44 -16.67 61.28
CA TYR A 526 -11.56 -15.63 60.78
C TYR A 526 -12.15 -14.26 61.14
N GLN A 527 -11.33 -13.36 61.68
CA GLN A 527 -11.72 -11.99 61.97
C GLN A 527 -10.91 -11.03 61.11
N GLY A 528 -11.62 -10.18 60.36
CA GLY A 528 -11.04 -9.21 59.45
C GLY A 528 -11.72 -7.85 59.56
N GLU A 529 -11.23 -6.90 58.76
CA GLU A 529 -11.82 -5.56 58.62
C GLU A 529 -12.37 -5.40 57.21
N ILE A 530 -13.57 -4.85 57.09
CA ILE A 530 -14.17 -4.54 55.79
C ILE A 530 -13.37 -3.42 55.10
N ILE A 531 -13.02 -3.66 53.84
CA ILE A 531 -12.36 -2.71 52.93
C ILE A 531 -13.43 -1.89 52.21
N ASP A 532 -14.37 -2.58 51.55
CA ASP A 532 -15.45 -1.98 50.79
C ASP A 532 -16.72 -2.86 50.82
N ILE A 533 -17.87 -2.20 50.63
CA ILE A 533 -19.19 -2.82 50.65
C ILE A 533 -19.94 -2.42 49.38
N SER A 534 -20.54 -3.39 48.70
CA SER A 534 -21.58 -3.21 47.68
C SER A 534 -22.85 -3.95 48.12
N ILE A 535 -23.95 -3.74 47.40
CA ILE A 535 -25.20 -4.47 47.63
C ILE A 535 -25.04 -6.00 47.55
N ASN A 536 -24.15 -6.50 46.70
CA ASN A 536 -23.96 -7.94 46.46
C ASN A 536 -22.60 -8.48 46.92
N SER A 537 -21.69 -7.65 47.45
CA SER A 537 -20.38 -8.16 47.88
C SER A 537 -19.74 -7.32 48.97
N VAL A 538 -18.93 -7.98 49.80
CA VAL A 538 -18.11 -7.36 50.85
C VAL A 538 -16.66 -7.79 50.66
N ALA A 539 -15.76 -6.82 50.50
CA ALA A 539 -14.32 -7.07 50.47
C ALA A 539 -13.74 -6.88 51.87
N ILE A 540 -12.89 -7.80 52.30
CA ILE A 540 -12.36 -7.88 53.67
C ILE A 540 -10.85 -8.03 53.59
N LYS A 541 -10.13 -7.37 54.49
CA LYS A 541 -8.71 -7.61 54.74
C LYS A 541 -8.53 -8.39 56.05
N PHE A 542 -7.69 -9.40 55.99
CA PHE A 542 -7.25 -10.19 57.14
C PHE A 542 -5.76 -9.95 57.40
N ALA A 543 -5.38 -9.86 58.68
CA ALA A 543 -3.97 -9.75 59.09
C ALA A 543 -3.17 -11.05 58.93
N HIS A 544 -3.86 -12.16 58.63
CA HIS A 544 -3.28 -13.47 58.37
C HIS A 544 -3.82 -14.02 57.07
N ARG A 545 -3.11 -14.98 56.47
CA ARG A 545 -3.56 -15.67 55.26
C ARG A 545 -4.79 -16.53 55.55
N VAL A 546 -5.81 -16.36 54.72
CA VAL A 546 -6.99 -17.23 54.72
C VAL A 546 -6.71 -18.43 53.82
N ASN A 547 -7.09 -19.64 54.25
CA ASN A 547 -6.81 -20.85 53.51
C ASN A 547 -7.55 -20.84 52.15
N LYS A 548 -6.80 -21.04 51.06
CA LYS A 548 -7.34 -21.09 49.69
C LYS A 548 -8.36 -22.20 49.46
N VAL A 549 -8.39 -23.22 50.31
CA VAL A 549 -9.45 -24.27 50.29
C VAL A 549 -10.85 -23.66 50.46
N LEU A 550 -10.97 -22.49 51.09
CA LEU A 550 -12.25 -21.80 51.24
C LEU A 550 -12.72 -21.07 49.97
N LEU A 551 -11.94 -21.08 48.89
CA LEU A 551 -12.35 -20.46 47.63
C LEU A 551 -13.54 -21.22 47.05
N ASN A 552 -14.61 -20.49 46.69
CA ASN A 552 -15.91 -20.95 46.23
C ASN A 552 -16.79 -21.64 47.30
N GLU A 553 -16.37 -21.67 48.57
CA GLU A 553 -17.16 -22.21 49.67
C GLU A 553 -18.16 -21.18 50.23
N PHE A 554 -19.28 -21.67 50.76
CA PHE A 554 -20.24 -20.86 51.51
C PHE A 554 -19.83 -20.76 52.97
N VAL A 555 -19.85 -19.54 53.51
CA VAL A 555 -19.42 -19.22 54.87
C VAL A 555 -20.46 -18.35 55.57
N HIS A 556 -20.50 -18.43 56.90
CA HIS A 556 -21.35 -17.54 57.70
C HIS A 556 -20.58 -16.28 58.05
N ALA A 557 -21.00 -15.14 57.51
CA ALA A 557 -20.44 -13.83 57.80
C ALA A 557 -21.31 -13.06 58.80
N ASN A 558 -20.66 -12.47 59.81
CA ASN A 558 -21.30 -11.58 60.78
C ASN A 558 -20.57 -10.23 60.86
N PHE A 559 -21.30 -9.14 60.68
CA PHE A 559 -20.80 -7.77 60.85
C PHE A 559 -21.94 -6.80 61.21
N LYS A 560 -21.58 -5.60 61.65
CA LYS A 560 -22.53 -4.55 62.04
C LYS A 560 -22.40 -3.34 61.13
N LEU A 561 -23.52 -2.74 60.76
CA LEU A 561 -23.56 -1.48 60.01
C LEU A 561 -24.26 -0.40 60.85
N PRO A 562 -23.74 0.83 60.88
CA PRO A 562 -24.42 1.96 61.51
C PRO A 562 -25.82 2.18 60.92
N ASP A 563 -26.79 2.38 61.80
CA ASP A 563 -28.15 2.82 61.45
C ASP A 563 -28.74 3.65 62.58
N GLU A 564 -28.91 4.95 62.34
CA GLU A 564 -29.45 5.91 63.31
C GLU A 564 -30.91 5.66 63.67
N SER A 565 -31.67 4.90 62.88
CA SER A 565 -33.06 4.56 63.23
C SER A 565 -33.17 3.41 64.22
N GLU A 566 -32.09 2.69 64.50
CA GLU A 566 -32.08 1.58 65.45
C GLU A 566 -31.70 2.08 66.85
N GLU A 567 -32.26 1.47 67.89
CA GLU A 567 -32.04 1.84 69.31
C GLU A 567 -30.56 1.84 69.69
N TYR A 568 -29.81 0.86 69.20
CA TYR A 568 -28.37 0.72 69.47
C TYR A 568 -27.48 1.47 68.46
N GLY A 569 -28.08 2.19 67.50
CA GLY A 569 -27.37 2.92 66.45
C GLY A 569 -26.73 2.02 65.37
N TYR A 570 -27.06 0.73 65.33
CA TYR A 570 -26.57 -0.21 64.33
C TYR A 570 -27.53 -1.36 64.07
N VAL A 571 -27.38 -1.97 62.90
CA VAL A 571 -27.98 -3.26 62.52
C VAL A 571 -26.90 -4.35 62.46
N GLU A 572 -27.24 -5.56 62.90
CA GLU A 572 -26.35 -6.74 62.80
C GLU A 572 -26.76 -7.60 61.61
N LEU A 573 -25.81 -7.90 60.73
CA LEU A 573 -26.01 -8.75 59.57
C LEU A 573 -25.38 -10.11 59.81
N LYS A 574 -26.21 -11.15 59.84
CA LYS A 574 -25.78 -12.56 59.92
C LYS A 574 -26.21 -13.25 58.64
N ILE A 575 -25.27 -13.37 57.71
CA ILE A 575 -25.54 -13.79 56.33
C ILE A 575 -24.68 -14.97 55.93
N GLU A 576 -25.23 -15.84 55.08
CA GLU A 576 -24.46 -16.84 54.36
C GLU A 576 -23.94 -16.21 53.07
N ALA A 577 -22.65 -16.38 52.78
CA ALA A 577 -22.01 -15.74 51.64
C ALA A 577 -20.95 -16.66 51.03
N LYS A 578 -20.74 -16.54 49.72
CA LYS A 578 -19.75 -17.36 49.00
C LYS A 578 -18.43 -16.62 48.89
N ILE A 579 -17.31 -17.27 49.23
CA ILE A 579 -16.00 -16.68 48.99
C ILE A 579 -15.65 -16.81 47.50
N VAL A 580 -15.51 -15.69 46.80
CA VAL A 580 -15.22 -15.69 45.35
C VAL A 580 -13.79 -15.28 45.03
N TYR A 581 -13.06 -14.76 46.01
CA TYR A 581 -11.67 -14.34 45.82
C TYR A 581 -10.88 -14.44 47.14
N ILE A 582 -9.65 -14.94 47.05
CA ILE A 582 -8.63 -14.92 48.11
C ILE A 582 -7.29 -14.54 47.47
N GLY A 583 -6.69 -13.43 47.91
CA GLY A 583 -5.41 -12.95 47.39
C GLY A 583 -4.68 -12.05 48.37
N ASP A 584 -3.50 -11.57 47.99
CA ASP A 584 -2.71 -10.64 48.80
C ASP A 584 -3.24 -9.19 48.69
N TYR A 585 -3.08 -8.41 49.75
CA TYR A 585 -3.45 -6.99 49.87
C TYR A 585 -2.33 -6.25 50.62
N ASP A 586 -1.75 -5.22 50.01
CA ASP A 586 -0.69 -4.38 50.60
C ASP A 586 0.49 -5.14 51.25
N LYS A 587 1.04 -6.17 50.57
CA LYS A 587 2.15 -7.06 50.98
C LYS A 587 1.99 -7.81 52.32
N ILE A 588 1.11 -7.36 53.21
CA ILE A 588 1.01 -7.77 54.62
C ILE A 588 -0.36 -8.40 54.91
N TYR A 589 -1.41 -8.01 54.19
CA TYR A 589 -2.76 -8.46 54.42
C TYR A 589 -3.23 -9.47 53.36
N CYS A 590 -4.24 -10.26 53.70
CA CYS A 590 -4.96 -11.12 52.76
C CYS A 590 -6.31 -10.49 52.45
N LYS A 591 -6.61 -10.23 51.18
CA LYS A 591 -7.93 -9.81 50.72
C LYS A 591 -8.80 -11.02 50.43
N VAL A 592 -10.01 -10.99 50.97
CA VAL A 592 -11.08 -11.95 50.68
C VAL A 592 -12.30 -11.19 50.20
N VAL A 593 -12.98 -11.69 49.17
CA VAL A 593 -14.25 -11.12 48.69
C VAL A 593 -15.36 -12.13 48.91
N LEU A 594 -16.39 -11.70 49.64
CA LEU A 594 -17.63 -12.43 49.85
C LEU A 594 -18.66 -11.95 48.84
N MET A 595 -19.27 -12.88 48.09
CA MET A 595 -20.46 -12.65 47.30
C MET A 595 -21.68 -12.97 48.15
N LEU A 596 -22.59 -12.00 48.22
CA LEU A 596 -23.83 -12.11 48.96
C LEU A 596 -24.94 -12.50 47.97
N GLU A 597 -25.11 -13.80 47.75
CA GLU A 597 -26.16 -14.33 46.86
C GLU A 597 -27.52 -14.26 47.59
N ASP A 598 -28.54 -13.68 46.94
CA ASP A 598 -29.94 -13.64 47.40
C ASP A 598 -30.16 -13.18 48.86
N LEU A 599 -29.63 -12.00 49.21
CA LEU A 599 -29.80 -11.41 50.53
C LEU A 599 -31.30 -11.31 50.92
N LYS A 600 -31.71 -12.04 51.96
CA LYS A 600 -33.10 -12.02 52.44
C LYS A 600 -33.40 -10.72 53.21
N LYS A 601 -34.65 -10.27 53.14
CA LYS A 601 -35.17 -9.22 54.03
C LYS A 601 -35.00 -9.64 55.50
N PRO A 602 -34.61 -8.72 56.41
CA PRO A 602 -34.41 -7.28 56.19
C PRO A 602 -32.97 -6.87 55.76
N TYR A 603 -32.04 -7.82 55.59
CA TYR A 603 -30.62 -7.51 55.37
C TYR A 603 -30.36 -6.73 54.07
N ASP A 604 -31.15 -6.98 53.02
CA ASP A 604 -31.07 -6.26 51.74
C ASP A 604 -31.31 -4.76 51.93
N SER A 605 -32.32 -4.44 52.74
CA SER A 605 -32.79 -3.10 53.04
C SER A 605 -31.77 -2.36 53.90
N TYR A 606 -31.15 -3.06 54.86
CA TYR A 606 -30.06 -2.54 55.67
C TYR A 606 -28.83 -2.18 54.83
N MET A 607 -28.41 -3.07 53.93
CA MET A 607 -27.28 -2.83 53.02
C MET A 607 -27.56 -1.63 52.10
N LEU A 608 -28.73 -1.59 51.46
CA LEU A 608 -29.16 -0.49 50.58
C LEU A 608 -29.17 0.86 51.31
N LYS A 609 -29.77 0.90 52.51
CA LYS A 609 -29.86 2.12 53.31
C LYS A 609 -28.47 2.62 53.71
N TYR A 610 -27.61 1.73 54.23
CA TYR A 610 -26.24 2.09 54.60
C TYR A 610 -25.44 2.59 53.39
N MET A 611 -25.54 1.90 52.25
CA MET A 611 -24.89 2.31 51.00
C MET A 611 -25.30 3.72 50.58
N TYR A 612 -26.60 4.01 50.59
CA TYR A 612 -27.13 5.31 50.21
C TYR A 612 -26.68 6.44 51.16
N VAL A 613 -26.73 6.20 52.47
CA VAL A 613 -26.26 7.17 53.49
C VAL A 613 -24.77 7.42 53.32
N ARG A 614 -23.97 6.37 53.19
CA ARG A 614 -22.51 6.50 53.04
C ARG A 614 -22.13 7.19 51.74
N GLN A 615 -22.82 6.94 50.63
CA GLN A 615 -22.61 7.67 49.38
C GLN A 615 -22.86 9.17 49.56
N LYS A 616 -23.94 9.57 50.24
CA LYS A 616 -24.20 10.99 50.54
C LYS A 616 -23.10 11.62 51.37
N GLU A 617 -22.64 10.93 52.42
CA GLU A 617 -21.53 11.39 53.25
C GLU A 617 -20.26 11.60 52.44
N LEU A 618 -19.90 10.63 51.59
CA LEU A 618 -18.73 10.71 50.72
C LEU A 618 -18.83 11.88 49.74
N ILE A 619 -20.01 12.16 49.17
CA ILE A 619 -20.23 13.34 48.31
C ILE A 619 -20.04 14.64 49.09
N VAL A 620 -20.55 14.73 50.32
CA VAL A 620 -20.39 15.93 51.17
C VAL A 620 -18.93 16.12 51.56
N GLU A 621 -18.25 15.04 51.94
CA GLU A 621 -16.82 15.02 52.23
C GLU A 621 -16.02 15.52 51.02
N LEU A 622 -16.25 14.94 49.85
CA LEU A 622 -15.59 15.30 48.60
C LEU A 622 -15.82 16.77 48.23
N LYS A 623 -17.06 17.28 48.38
CA LYS A 623 -17.39 18.69 48.15
C LYS A 623 -16.63 19.62 49.09
N LYS A 624 -16.48 19.25 50.37
CA LYS A 624 -15.71 20.04 51.34
C LYS A 624 -14.22 20.05 50.98
N SER A 625 -13.65 18.90 50.66
CA SER A 625 -12.24 18.79 50.31
C SER A 625 -11.89 19.52 49.00
N ALA A 626 -12.73 19.38 47.97
CA ALA A 626 -12.56 20.11 46.71
C ALA A 626 -12.61 21.64 46.91
N ARG A 627 -13.50 22.14 47.78
CA ARG A 627 -13.55 23.58 48.13
C ARG A 627 -12.33 24.03 48.92
N ALA A 628 -11.88 23.24 49.89
CA ALA A 628 -10.70 23.56 50.69
C ALA A 628 -9.44 23.67 49.81
N ASN A 629 -9.24 22.73 48.87
CA ASN A 629 -8.10 22.77 47.94
C ASN A 629 -8.16 23.96 46.97
N ALA A 630 -9.36 24.40 46.56
CA ALA A 630 -9.52 25.60 45.75
C ALA A 630 -9.21 26.91 46.50
N ILE A 631 -9.30 26.93 47.84
CA ILE A 631 -9.09 28.12 48.67
C ILE A 631 -7.67 28.16 49.25
N GLY A 632 -7.11 27.01 49.66
CA GLY A 632 -5.81 26.91 50.34
C GLY A 632 -4.57 27.15 49.48
N ARG A 633 -4.73 27.42 48.17
CA ARG A 633 -3.64 27.71 47.22
C ARG A 633 -3.75 29.09 46.56
N ARG A 634 -4.68 29.95 47.01
CA ARG A 634 -4.75 31.36 46.61
C ARG A 634 -3.78 32.23 47.38
#